data_AF-A0A9X4KZD8-F1
#
_entry.id   AF-A0A9X4KZD8-F1
#
_cell.length_a   1.000
_cell.length_b   1.000
_cell.length_c   1.000
_cell.angle_alpha   90.00
_cell.angle_beta   90.00
_cell.angle_gamma   90.00
#
_symmetry.space_group_name_H-M   'P 1'
#
loop_
_entity.id
_entity.type
_entity.pdbx_description
1 polymer ?
#
loop_
_entity_poly.entity_id
_entity_poly.type
_entity_poly.pdbx_seq_one_letter_code
_entity_poly.pdbx_strand_id
1 'polypeptide(L)'
;MNIERVTNKRSVYRRLTALAMALCLIFGLLPAAQAEPVQRFKAEIADAAGIGGQSVAISVYLEPGRLADYDDAFWAYSLNLTYDTNVLTLSAPVADEAAAQHFEADTSTAGTVGIEANTFGDLGFVFERQKVATLYFTVNKDAAPGGTAVSLTSASYTIEADPVDIESLTSGTVGVMNDAPTAENVAISGMPAVGRTLTGGYVYADREGNAEGATGYQWYMATDAAGTDKTAIEGATSNTLETTAALAGKYVFFEVTPIATGGATAGAAALSAAAGPVEAKRETAAVTIGQASGQPGATVEVPVTLTDASADVGSYGMKLAFDPAALEVTGIAGPGGELFDSGYDNEAGWLRTAWADLAGGDGALKVGDKLFTVTFKIKTDAAYGNYALKVADEADLRQFTVTDVEAYETAKTLTAGNVVVYAPSTGQPDKEIIYVDVKDAGAANGGAVAKAQIERTKKADGTKSDKVVLTADQAKQTVASIVAAGSKMANIVIPDTKDEVSEVNVIVPKEAGQLIRDAKIGLGIVTDNVKVQIPAASLQDFTEELYFRFVPIKSEAGKQEVKARAEQDAAVKAAAGELGVTVVGRPMTIETNLQNREVTLIMPLKGTSLSQAELANLGIYVEHGDGTKELLHGKLVTDESGAQGIEFKVSKFSTFTLVKTAGDVHEAYVQGYADGTFRPERTITRAEIAAILSRTVTLPAATADIDYSDMASGYWAKSAISSATKMGLMKGYANGTFGAEKPITRAELASLAAKLMAGAATGDAAAAAGAGFADTAGTWAEAAIKQVQSAGIIKGYADGSFRPNKPVTRAEAVAIVNKLLGRDSSSASAADTTWRDVPGTHWAYADILEASVTHRYTTDADGREQWGTNN
;
A
#
# COMPACT_ATOMS: atom_id res chain seq x y z
N MET A 1 105.45 45.76 38.46
CA MET A 1 105.07 46.03 37.06
C MET A 1 103.56 45.87 36.99
N ASN A 2 102.69 46.87 36.93
CA ASN A 2 102.77 48.32 36.86
C ASN A 2 101.40 48.80 37.41
N ILE A 3 101.42 49.85 38.25
CA ILE A 3 100.55 51.06 38.17
C ILE A 3 99.03 50.82 38.32
N GLU A 4 98.21 51.45 39.18
CA GLU A 4 98.25 52.56 40.15
C GLU A 4 96.90 52.50 40.93
N ARG A 5 96.83 52.72 42.25
CA ARG A 5 96.44 53.99 42.93
C ARG A 5 95.19 54.67 42.31
N VAL A 6 94.11 54.99 43.03
CA VAL A 6 94.00 56.09 44.02
C VAL A 6 92.61 56.04 44.73
N THR A 7 92.59 56.14 46.09
CA THR A 7 91.52 56.62 47.04
C THR A 7 90.09 56.05 46.96
N ASN A 8 89.33 55.80 48.04
CA ASN A 8 88.90 56.76 49.06
C ASN A 8 87.98 56.05 50.10
N LYS A 9 87.63 56.80 51.14
CA LYS A 9 86.57 56.67 52.16
C LYS A 9 85.21 55.97 51.87
N ARG A 10 85.02 55.02 50.94
CA ARG A 10 83.72 54.29 50.77
C ARG A 10 83.78 52.78 50.54
N SER A 11 84.96 52.16 50.48
CA SER A 11 85.08 50.71 50.20
C SER A 11 85.48 49.83 51.40
N VAL A 12 86.03 50.39 52.49
CA VAL A 12 86.44 49.59 53.66
C VAL A 12 85.22 49.18 54.52
N TYR A 13 84.15 50.01 54.55
CA TYR A 13 82.85 49.65 55.13
C TYR A 13 82.19 48.45 54.44
N ARG A 14 82.51 48.18 53.17
CA ARG A 14 81.98 47.02 52.43
C ARG A 14 82.67 45.70 52.78
N ARG A 15 83.93 45.73 53.23
CA ARG A 15 84.65 44.52 53.64
C ARG A 15 84.40 44.17 55.12
N LEU A 16 84.07 45.17 55.94
CA LEU A 16 83.50 44.98 57.29
C LEU A 16 82.02 44.56 57.26
N THR A 17 81.22 44.97 56.26
CA THR A 17 79.85 44.44 56.09
C THR A 17 79.80 43.08 55.41
N ALA A 18 80.71 42.73 54.50
CA ALA A 18 80.72 41.40 53.88
C ALA A 18 81.17 40.30 54.86
N LEU A 19 82.13 40.59 55.74
CA LEU A 19 82.54 39.63 56.78
C LEU A 19 81.51 39.55 57.92
N ALA A 20 80.80 40.65 58.26
CA ALA A 20 79.69 40.62 59.22
C ALA A 20 78.40 40.00 58.63
N MET A 21 78.15 40.10 57.31
CA MET A 21 77.04 39.39 56.66
C MET A 21 77.35 37.90 56.44
N ALA A 22 78.62 37.54 56.19
CA ALA A 22 79.05 36.13 56.23
C ALA A 22 78.98 35.56 57.66
N LEU A 23 79.15 36.41 58.68
CA LEU A 23 78.90 36.10 60.10
C LEU A 23 77.40 35.99 60.46
N CYS A 24 76.48 36.46 59.61
CA CYS A 24 75.02 36.31 59.81
C CYS A 24 74.39 35.18 58.99
N LEU A 25 75.00 34.73 57.89
CA LEU A 25 74.45 33.65 57.05
C LEU A 25 74.93 32.24 57.42
N ILE A 26 76.05 32.11 58.15
CA ILE A 26 76.56 30.79 58.62
C ILE A 26 76.15 30.51 60.08
N PHE A 27 75.74 31.53 60.85
CA PHE A 27 75.11 31.37 62.18
C PHE A 27 73.57 31.46 62.15
N GLY A 28 72.96 31.71 60.99
CA GLY A 28 71.50 31.65 60.78
C GLY A 28 70.96 30.30 60.29
N LEU A 29 71.83 29.29 60.14
CA LEU A 29 71.53 27.94 59.63
C LEU A 29 72.02 26.81 60.56
N LEU A 30 72.28 27.12 61.83
CA LEU A 30 72.32 26.09 62.86
C LEU A 30 70.89 25.94 63.39
N PRO A 31 70.27 24.75 63.33
CA PRO A 31 68.99 24.56 63.97
C PRO A 31 69.20 24.88 65.45
N ALA A 32 68.44 25.85 65.97
CA ALA A 32 68.22 25.89 67.40
C ALA A 32 67.81 24.48 67.81
N ALA A 33 68.46 23.93 68.83
CA ALA A 33 67.99 22.74 69.51
C ALA A 33 66.57 23.07 70.03
N GLN A 34 65.58 22.83 69.18
CA GLN A 34 64.18 22.80 69.56
C GLN A 34 64.08 21.57 70.45
N ALA A 35 63.84 21.83 71.74
CA ALA A 35 63.34 20.80 72.63
C ALA A 35 62.22 20.06 71.92
N GLU A 36 62.32 18.73 71.81
CA GLU A 36 61.19 17.94 71.33
C GLU A 36 59.99 18.32 72.19
N PRO A 37 58.85 18.68 71.58
CA PRO A 37 57.68 19.06 72.35
C PRO A 37 57.30 17.88 73.24
N VAL A 38 57.05 18.13 74.53
CA VAL A 38 56.50 17.12 75.45
C VAL A 38 55.30 16.48 74.79
N GLN A 39 55.41 15.21 74.40
CA GLN A 39 54.32 14.49 73.76
C GLN A 39 53.47 13.92 74.88
N ARG A 40 52.31 14.54 75.13
CA ARG A 40 51.31 14.00 76.08
C ARG A 40 50.60 12.81 75.44
N PHE A 41 50.11 11.88 76.26
CA PHE A 41 49.29 10.76 75.81
C PHE A 41 48.15 11.25 74.91
N LYS A 42 47.88 10.50 73.83
CA LYS A 42 46.81 10.84 72.89
C LYS A 42 45.92 9.64 72.61
N ALA A 43 44.64 9.92 72.45
CA ALA A 43 43.67 8.98 71.93
C ALA A 43 43.06 9.56 70.66
N GLU A 44 43.00 8.76 69.59
CA GLU A 44 42.58 9.21 68.27
C GLU A 44 41.66 8.17 67.62
N ILE A 45 40.57 8.63 67.01
CA ILE A 45 39.71 7.83 66.15
C ILE A 45 39.96 8.23 64.69
N ALA A 46 40.21 7.25 63.81
CA ALA A 46 40.41 7.51 62.38
C ALA A 46 39.11 7.85 61.64
N ASP A 47 39.22 8.54 60.51
CA ASP A 47 38.09 8.80 59.61
C ASP A 47 37.72 7.57 58.75
N ALA A 48 36.46 7.47 58.36
CA ALA A 48 35.94 6.48 57.42
C ALA A 48 34.86 7.09 56.50
N ALA A 49 34.47 6.38 55.45
CA ALA A 49 33.33 6.78 54.62
C ALA A 49 32.63 5.59 53.97
N GLY A 50 31.32 5.73 53.73
CA GLY A 50 30.49 4.70 53.10
C GLY A 50 29.14 5.25 52.62
N ILE A 51 28.45 4.46 51.79
CA ILE A 51 27.09 4.76 51.33
C ILE A 51 26.04 4.13 52.25
N GLY A 52 24.80 4.64 52.23
CA GLY A 52 23.69 4.11 53.03
C GLY A 52 23.51 2.60 52.84
N GLY A 53 23.39 1.87 53.95
CA GLY A 53 23.29 0.40 53.98
C GLY A 53 24.63 -0.35 53.93
N GLN A 54 25.75 0.32 53.67
CA GLN A 54 27.09 -0.29 53.67
C GLN A 54 27.68 -0.34 55.09
N SER A 55 28.44 -1.40 55.40
CA SER A 55 29.26 -1.46 56.61
C SER A 55 30.64 -0.81 56.41
N VAL A 56 31.06 0.00 57.38
CA VAL A 56 32.34 0.70 57.47
C VAL A 56 33.07 0.33 58.76
N ALA A 57 34.39 0.26 58.72
CA ALA A 57 35.24 -0.05 59.88
C ALA A 57 36.00 1.20 60.32
N ILE A 58 36.01 1.48 61.63
CA ILE A 58 36.65 2.65 62.24
C ILE A 58 37.65 2.19 63.29
N SER A 59 38.89 2.63 63.15
CA SER A 59 39.99 2.25 64.05
C SER A 59 40.25 3.30 65.12
N VAL A 60 40.47 2.86 66.35
CA VAL A 60 40.85 3.69 67.51
C VAL A 60 42.30 3.41 67.86
N TYR A 61 43.07 4.48 68.04
CA TYR A 61 44.50 4.45 68.34
C TYR A 61 44.78 5.11 69.70
N LEU A 62 45.70 4.51 70.46
CA LEU A 62 46.30 5.14 71.63
C LEU A 62 47.79 5.32 71.40
N GLU A 63 48.28 6.52 71.66
CA GLU A 63 49.69 6.88 71.60
C GLU A 63 50.18 7.23 73.00
N PRO A 64 51.07 6.41 73.60
CA PRO A 64 51.71 6.76 74.85
C PRO A 64 52.51 8.05 74.73
N GLY A 65 52.52 8.85 75.79
CA GLY A 65 53.29 10.08 75.84
C GLY A 65 54.80 9.82 75.96
N ARG A 66 55.61 10.73 75.41
CA ARG A 66 57.06 10.73 75.63
C ARG A 66 57.45 11.96 76.44
N LEU A 67 57.72 11.75 77.72
CA LEU A 67 58.34 12.74 78.59
C LEU A 67 59.87 12.57 78.50
N ALA A 68 60.62 13.67 78.65
CA ALA A 68 62.04 13.74 78.29
C ALA A 68 62.96 12.70 78.98
N ASP A 69 62.51 12.02 80.04
CA ASP A 69 63.32 11.10 80.84
C ASP A 69 62.69 9.71 81.09
N TYR A 70 61.48 9.39 80.56
CA TYR A 70 60.85 8.07 80.67
C TYR A 70 59.98 7.75 79.43
N ASP A 71 60.10 6.52 78.89
CA ASP A 71 59.15 5.97 77.92
C ASP A 71 57.96 5.40 78.73
N ASP A 72 56.91 6.21 78.92
CA ASP A 72 55.77 5.87 79.76
C ASP A 72 54.85 4.87 79.04
N ALA A 73 54.97 3.59 79.38
CA ALA A 73 54.13 2.52 78.88
C ALA A 73 52.94 2.26 79.83
N PHE A 74 51.76 1.96 79.29
CA PHE A 74 50.56 1.69 80.09
C PHE A 74 50.15 0.22 80.00
N TRP A 75 49.59 -0.31 81.09
CA TRP A 75 49.11 -1.70 81.17
C TRP A 75 47.59 -1.81 81.24
N ALA A 76 46.87 -0.70 81.40
CA ALA A 76 45.43 -0.63 81.27
C ALA A 76 44.96 0.66 80.61
N TYR A 77 43.80 0.61 79.95
CA TYR A 77 43.11 1.79 79.45
C TYR A 77 41.59 1.66 79.60
N SER A 78 40.92 2.81 79.69
CA SER A 78 39.48 2.94 79.58
C SER A 78 39.14 4.02 78.56
N LEU A 79 38.23 3.72 77.62
CA LEU A 79 37.76 4.64 76.59
C LEU A 79 36.25 4.73 76.63
N ASN A 80 35.70 5.94 76.57
CA ASN A 80 34.29 6.15 76.35
C ASN A 80 34.09 6.91 75.06
N LEU A 81 33.30 6.32 74.17
CA LEU A 81 33.01 6.83 72.85
C LEU A 81 31.52 7.11 72.71
N THR A 82 31.18 8.10 71.90
CA THR A 82 29.80 8.37 71.48
C THR A 82 29.70 8.47 69.96
N TYR A 83 28.55 8.05 69.42
CA TYR A 83 28.22 8.12 68.00
C TYR A 83 26.73 8.42 67.81
N ASP A 84 26.36 9.01 66.67
CA ASP A 84 24.96 9.31 66.37
C ASP A 84 24.23 8.06 65.86
N THR A 85 23.29 7.55 66.65
CA THR A 85 22.48 6.36 66.31
C THR A 85 21.51 6.60 65.16
N ASN A 86 21.21 7.85 64.81
CA ASN A 86 20.39 8.17 63.65
C ASN A 86 21.16 7.93 62.35
N VAL A 87 22.49 8.03 62.38
CA VAL A 87 23.36 7.91 61.20
C VAL A 87 24.06 6.55 61.14
N LEU A 88 24.52 6.04 62.28
CA LEU A 88 25.30 4.81 62.35
C LEU A 88 24.65 3.80 63.31
N THR A 89 24.65 2.53 62.91
CA THR A 89 24.32 1.41 63.80
C THR A 89 25.54 0.52 63.96
N LEU A 90 25.95 0.25 65.20
CA LEU A 90 27.04 -0.69 65.47
C LEU A 90 26.59 -2.08 64.99
N SER A 91 27.29 -2.62 63.99
CA SER A 91 26.82 -3.78 63.23
C SER A 91 27.55 -5.08 63.58
N ALA A 92 28.65 -5.00 64.34
CA ALA A 92 29.35 -6.14 64.90
C ALA A 92 29.97 -5.79 66.26
N PRO A 93 30.32 -6.79 67.09
CA PRO A 93 31.08 -6.57 68.31
C PRO A 93 32.37 -5.79 68.05
N VAL A 94 32.76 -4.93 69.02
CA VAL A 94 34.02 -4.18 68.94
C VAL A 94 35.18 -5.17 68.97
N ALA A 95 36.08 -5.06 67.99
CA ALA A 95 37.25 -5.92 67.91
C ALA A 95 38.38 -5.37 68.80
N ASP A 96 38.93 -6.25 69.64
CA ASP A 96 40.20 -6.01 70.33
C ASP A 96 41.36 -6.13 69.34
N GLU A 97 42.12 -5.05 69.20
CA GLU A 97 43.28 -4.97 68.31
C GLU A 97 44.60 -4.87 69.10
N ALA A 98 44.51 -4.70 70.43
CA ALA A 98 45.65 -4.68 71.33
C ALA A 98 46.02 -6.06 71.87
N ALA A 99 45.18 -7.08 71.64
CA ALA A 99 45.32 -8.43 72.18
C ALA A 99 45.45 -8.42 73.71
N ALA A 100 44.50 -7.75 74.36
CA ALA A 100 44.40 -7.68 75.80
C ALA A 100 43.96 -9.04 76.36
N GLN A 101 44.54 -9.45 77.49
CA GLN A 101 44.06 -10.65 78.20
C GLN A 101 42.66 -10.42 78.78
N HIS A 102 42.33 -9.17 79.09
CA HIS A 102 40.99 -8.76 79.46
C HIS A 102 40.57 -7.55 78.61
N PHE A 103 39.52 -7.74 77.82
CA PHE A 103 38.90 -6.72 76.99
C PHE A 103 37.39 -6.81 77.16
N GLU A 104 36.78 -5.78 77.71
CA GLU A 104 35.33 -5.65 77.83
C GLU A 104 34.86 -4.39 77.10
N ALA A 105 33.91 -4.57 76.19
CA ALA A 105 33.25 -3.47 75.51
C ALA A 105 31.76 -3.44 75.92
N ASP A 106 31.36 -2.41 76.65
CA ASP A 106 29.96 -2.15 76.96
C ASP A 106 29.31 -1.38 75.82
N THR A 107 28.42 -2.08 75.12
CA THR A 107 27.58 -1.53 74.03
C THR A 107 26.10 -1.63 74.38
N SER A 108 25.75 -1.80 75.66
CA SER A 108 24.38 -2.01 76.13
C SER A 108 23.49 -0.77 75.95
N THR A 109 24.10 0.42 75.94
CA THR A 109 23.44 1.69 75.69
C THR A 109 23.72 2.17 74.28
N ALA A 110 22.68 2.33 73.47
CA ALA A 110 22.81 2.77 72.09
C ALA A 110 23.42 4.18 72.00
N GLY A 111 24.36 4.37 71.07
CA GLY A 111 25.05 5.65 70.85
C GLY A 111 26.27 5.87 71.74
N THR A 112 26.58 4.91 72.62
CA THR A 112 27.78 4.92 73.44
C THR A 112 28.51 3.60 73.34
N VAL A 113 29.85 3.64 73.44
CA VAL A 113 30.69 2.45 73.58
C VAL A 113 31.70 2.73 74.69
N GLY A 114 31.62 1.98 75.77
CA GLY A 114 32.66 1.94 76.81
C GLY A 114 33.61 0.79 76.53
N ILE A 115 34.91 1.01 76.58
CA ILE A 115 35.93 -0.04 76.40
C ILE A 115 36.85 0.00 77.61
N GLU A 116 36.99 -1.12 78.30
CA GLU A 116 38.01 -1.33 79.32
C GLU A 116 38.90 -2.48 78.90
N ALA A 117 40.21 -2.25 78.93
CA ALA A 117 41.16 -3.30 78.63
C ALA A 117 42.40 -3.19 79.49
N ASN A 118 42.97 -4.34 79.84
CA ASN A 118 44.22 -4.41 80.58
C ASN A 118 45.02 -5.65 80.23
N THR A 119 46.31 -5.59 80.58
CA THR A 119 47.28 -6.68 80.43
C THR A 119 47.44 -7.06 78.95
N PHE A 120 48.32 -6.36 78.25
CA PHE A 120 48.47 -6.47 76.79
C PHE A 120 49.63 -7.38 76.39
N GLY A 121 49.36 -8.36 75.52
CA GLY A 121 50.38 -9.28 75.01
C GLY A 121 51.18 -10.01 76.11
N ASP A 122 52.41 -10.42 75.79
CA ASP A 122 53.27 -11.18 76.70
C ASP A 122 53.97 -10.31 77.75
N LEU A 123 54.21 -9.03 77.44
CA LEU A 123 54.93 -8.09 78.31
C LEU A 123 54.02 -7.31 79.24
N GLY A 124 52.72 -7.25 78.96
CA GLY A 124 51.70 -6.60 79.79
C GLY A 124 51.49 -5.11 79.53
N PHE A 125 52.25 -4.47 78.62
CA PHE A 125 52.23 -3.01 78.41
C PHE A 125 52.21 -2.62 76.92
N VAL A 126 51.69 -1.43 76.62
CA VAL A 126 51.76 -0.76 75.31
C VAL A 126 52.78 0.37 75.35
N PHE A 127 53.74 0.36 74.42
CA PHE A 127 54.93 1.25 74.42
C PHE A 127 54.96 2.27 73.28
N GLU A 128 54.12 2.11 72.26
CA GLU A 128 54.08 3.00 71.09
C GLU A 128 52.65 3.18 70.58
N ARG A 129 52.44 4.08 69.60
CA ARG A 129 51.13 4.31 68.99
C ARG A 129 50.57 3.01 68.42
N GLN A 130 49.51 2.49 69.03
CA GLN A 130 48.91 1.21 68.66
C GLN A 130 47.43 1.38 68.32
N LYS A 131 46.96 0.62 67.33
CA LYS A 131 45.53 0.44 67.09
C LYS A 131 45.00 -0.48 68.18
N VAL A 132 44.15 0.05 69.06
CA VAL A 132 43.69 -0.69 70.24
C VAL A 132 42.29 -1.28 70.08
N ALA A 133 41.46 -0.70 69.20
CA ALA A 133 40.15 -1.23 68.89
C ALA A 133 39.71 -0.92 67.46
N THR A 134 38.84 -1.76 66.89
CA THR A 134 38.11 -1.47 65.65
C THR A 134 36.60 -1.60 65.89
N LEU A 135 35.85 -0.55 65.56
CA LEU A 135 34.38 -0.53 65.59
C LEU A 135 33.84 -0.70 64.17
N TYR A 136 32.84 -1.59 64.01
CA TYR A 136 32.16 -1.80 62.73
C TYR A 136 30.77 -1.18 62.79
N PHE A 137 30.52 -0.20 61.93
CA PHE A 137 29.23 0.47 61.81
C PHE A 137 28.59 0.16 60.47
N THR A 138 27.29 -0.05 60.43
CA THR A 138 26.51 0.10 59.19
C THR A 138 26.02 1.54 59.13
N VAL A 139 26.27 2.21 58.02
CA VAL A 139 25.65 3.52 57.72
C VAL A 139 24.16 3.25 57.50
N ASN A 140 23.29 3.86 58.29
CA ASN A 140 21.86 3.65 58.18
C ASN A 140 21.39 4.05 56.77
N LYS A 141 20.46 3.29 56.17
CA LYS A 141 20.01 3.53 54.79
C LYS A 141 19.46 4.95 54.59
N ASP A 142 18.78 5.48 55.60
CA ASP A 142 18.17 6.82 55.58
C ASP A 142 19.08 7.91 56.16
N ALA A 143 20.36 7.62 56.39
CA ALA A 143 21.31 8.59 56.88
C ALA A 143 21.49 9.74 55.88
N ALA A 144 21.34 10.98 56.34
CA ALA A 144 21.57 12.14 55.48
C ALA A 144 23.05 12.23 55.03
N PRO A 145 23.33 12.64 53.78
CA PRO A 145 24.69 12.82 53.31
C PRO A 145 25.45 13.86 54.15
N GLY A 146 26.71 13.58 54.50
CA GLY A 146 27.52 14.45 55.37
C GLY A 146 28.43 13.67 56.31
N GLY A 147 29.21 14.39 57.12
CA GLY A 147 30.06 13.78 58.14
C GLY A 147 29.32 13.65 59.48
N THR A 148 29.33 12.47 60.09
CA THR A 148 28.96 12.29 61.50
C THR A 148 30.19 11.99 62.34
N ALA A 149 30.27 12.56 63.54
CA ALA A 149 31.42 12.36 64.42
C ALA A 149 31.28 11.08 65.24
N VAL A 150 32.37 10.35 65.39
CA VAL A 150 32.54 9.33 66.44
C VAL A 150 33.55 9.92 67.43
N SER A 151 33.08 10.24 68.63
CA SER A 151 33.80 11.11 69.55
C SER A 151 34.27 10.37 70.80
N LEU A 152 35.52 10.63 71.19
CA LEU A 152 36.02 10.27 72.51
C LEU A 152 35.52 11.28 73.54
N THR A 153 34.71 10.83 74.51
CA THR A 153 34.21 11.69 75.59
C THR A 153 35.11 11.66 76.81
N SER A 154 35.76 10.52 77.07
CA SER A 154 36.86 10.39 78.01
C SER A 154 37.78 9.26 77.58
N ALA A 155 39.05 9.38 77.93
CA ALA A 155 39.99 8.29 77.87
C ALA A 155 40.94 8.40 79.06
N SER A 156 41.30 7.27 79.65
CA SER A 156 42.29 7.20 80.72
C SER A 156 43.21 5.99 80.51
N TYR A 157 44.40 6.05 81.11
CA TYR A 157 45.38 4.98 81.08
C TYR A 157 45.97 4.77 82.48
N THR A 158 46.48 3.58 82.75
CA THR A 158 47.13 3.24 84.01
C THR A 158 48.54 2.71 83.77
N ILE A 159 49.52 3.35 84.42
CA ILE A 159 50.92 2.90 84.44
C ILE A 159 51.23 2.17 85.75
N GLU A 160 50.75 2.69 86.89
CA GLU A 160 51.01 2.11 88.22
C GLU A 160 49.71 1.65 88.90
N ALA A 161 49.01 2.52 89.63
CA ALA A 161 47.84 2.14 90.44
C ALA A 161 46.56 2.92 90.08
N ASP A 162 46.63 4.25 90.01
CA ASP A 162 45.45 5.09 89.74
C ASP A 162 45.38 5.48 88.25
N PRO A 163 44.19 5.43 87.60
CA PRO A 163 44.03 5.87 86.23
C PRO A 163 44.30 7.38 86.06
N VAL A 164 44.98 7.73 84.97
CA VAL A 164 45.29 9.11 84.58
C VAL A 164 44.52 9.46 83.32
N ASP A 165 43.83 10.60 83.33
CA ASP A 165 43.06 11.08 82.18
C ASP A 165 43.95 11.53 81.01
N ILE A 166 43.58 11.12 79.80
CA ILE A 166 44.19 11.56 78.55
C ILE A 166 43.54 12.87 78.13
N GLU A 167 44.27 13.97 78.25
CA GLU A 167 43.76 15.30 77.88
C GLU A 167 43.66 15.53 76.35
N SER A 168 44.43 14.79 75.55
CA SER A 168 44.51 14.97 74.10
C SER A 168 43.66 13.95 73.35
N LEU A 169 42.35 14.22 73.25
CA LEU A 169 41.39 13.38 72.54
C LEU A 169 41.11 13.93 71.14
N THR A 170 41.24 13.08 70.12
CA THR A 170 40.92 13.41 68.72
C THR A 170 39.80 12.51 68.23
N SER A 171 38.62 13.09 67.99
CA SER A 171 37.47 12.41 67.42
C SER A 171 37.64 12.20 65.90
N GLY A 172 37.05 11.12 65.38
CA GLY A 172 37.02 10.80 63.96
C GLY A 172 35.67 11.08 63.34
N THR A 173 35.58 11.03 62.02
CA THR A 173 34.36 11.27 61.26
C THR A 173 34.03 10.12 60.31
N VAL A 174 32.74 9.83 60.15
CA VAL A 174 32.23 8.95 59.09
C VAL A 174 31.52 9.81 58.05
N GLY A 175 32.06 9.85 56.84
CA GLY A 175 31.42 10.49 55.69
C GLY A 175 30.35 9.58 55.06
N VAL A 176 29.11 10.01 55.10
CA VAL A 176 27.98 9.41 54.36
C VAL A 176 27.99 9.94 52.93
N MET A 177 28.30 9.06 51.97
CA MET A 177 28.31 9.36 50.53
C MET A 177 26.93 9.11 49.90
N ASN A 178 26.63 9.82 48.81
CA ASN A 178 25.39 9.66 48.05
C ASN A 178 25.67 9.77 46.54
N ASP A 179 25.47 8.68 45.80
CA ASP A 179 25.51 8.69 44.34
C ASP A 179 24.22 9.30 43.75
N ALA A 180 24.30 9.78 42.50
CA ALA A 180 23.14 10.30 41.79
C ALA A 180 22.39 9.16 41.06
N PRO A 181 21.05 9.15 41.03
CA PRO A 181 20.29 8.10 40.35
C PRO A 181 20.44 8.18 38.82
N THR A 182 20.06 7.11 38.13
CA THR A 182 20.10 6.99 36.66
C THR A 182 18.74 6.60 36.09
N ALA A 183 18.47 7.05 34.85
CA ALA A 183 17.28 6.69 34.09
C ALA A 183 17.70 5.97 32.80
N GLU A 184 17.23 4.74 32.63
CA GLU A 184 17.55 3.88 31.49
C GLU A 184 16.30 3.58 30.65
N ASN A 185 16.49 3.10 29.41
CA ASN A 185 15.39 2.71 28.50
C ASN A 185 14.32 3.81 28.28
N VAL A 186 14.77 5.06 28.18
CA VAL A 186 13.86 6.20 27.98
C VAL A 186 13.20 6.10 26.60
N ALA A 187 11.88 5.94 26.58
CA ALA A 187 11.10 5.73 25.37
C ALA A 187 9.75 6.45 25.44
N ILE A 188 9.18 6.71 24.26
CA ILE A 188 7.83 7.26 24.11
C ILE A 188 6.92 6.14 23.62
N SER A 189 5.72 6.06 24.20
CA SER A 189 4.63 5.17 23.77
C SER A 189 3.38 5.97 23.44
N GLY A 190 2.55 5.44 22.55
CA GLY A 190 1.34 6.10 22.03
C GLY A 190 1.48 6.52 20.56
N MET A 191 0.34 6.77 19.91
CA MET A 191 0.31 7.23 18.52
C MET A 191 0.55 8.75 18.47
N PRO A 192 1.57 9.24 17.73
CA PRO A 192 1.85 10.67 17.62
C PRO A 192 0.84 11.33 16.67
N ALA A 193 -0.35 11.64 17.17
CA ALA A 193 -1.39 12.37 16.42
C ALA A 193 -2.12 13.36 17.34
N VAL A 194 -2.40 14.58 16.87
CA VAL A 194 -3.02 15.69 17.64
C VAL A 194 -4.23 15.21 18.48
N GLY A 195 -4.38 15.66 19.71
CA GLY A 195 -5.45 15.22 20.60
C GLY A 195 -5.30 13.78 21.11
N ARG A 196 -4.14 13.14 20.91
CA ARG A 196 -3.77 11.88 21.57
C ARG A 196 -2.73 12.16 22.66
N THR A 197 -2.73 11.31 23.67
CA THR A 197 -1.75 11.35 24.77
C THR A 197 -0.57 10.43 24.44
N LEU A 198 0.64 10.99 24.49
CA LEU A 198 1.89 10.25 24.50
C LEU A 198 2.34 10.04 25.94
N THR A 199 2.92 8.88 26.22
CA THR A 199 3.42 8.53 27.55
C THR A 199 4.92 8.23 27.46
N GLY A 200 5.70 8.98 28.24
CA GLY A 200 7.12 8.76 28.45
C GLY A 200 7.35 7.68 29.50
N GLY A 201 8.16 6.69 29.17
CA GLY A 201 8.56 5.59 30.05
C GLY A 201 10.07 5.49 30.18
N TYR A 202 10.54 5.02 31.33
CA TYR A 202 11.95 4.76 31.63
C TYR A 202 12.05 3.77 32.81
N VAL A 203 13.27 3.31 33.08
CA VAL A 203 13.61 2.47 34.22
C VAL A 203 14.50 3.28 35.17
N TYR A 204 14.05 3.47 36.41
CA TYR A 204 14.82 4.12 37.46
C TYR A 204 15.79 3.15 38.12
N ALA A 205 17.02 3.60 38.37
CA ALA A 205 18.01 2.87 39.16
C ALA A 205 18.81 3.81 40.06
N ASP A 206 19.11 3.36 41.27
CA ASP A 206 19.90 4.08 42.28
C ASP A 206 20.76 3.08 43.05
N ARG A 207 22.03 3.42 43.29
CA ARG A 207 23.02 2.46 43.81
C ARG A 207 22.78 2.13 45.28
N GLU A 208 22.35 3.12 46.05
CA GLU A 208 21.96 3.01 47.46
C GLU A 208 20.58 2.35 47.60
N GLY A 209 19.87 2.15 46.49
CA GLY A 209 18.53 1.59 46.43
C GLY A 209 17.49 2.51 47.06
N ASN A 210 17.73 3.82 46.97
CA ASN A 210 16.76 4.83 47.39
C ASN A 210 15.55 4.77 46.47
N ALA A 211 14.35 4.89 47.05
CA ALA A 211 13.14 4.95 46.26
C ALA A 211 13.14 6.21 45.37
N GLU A 212 12.53 6.09 44.19
CA GLU A 212 12.37 7.23 43.30
C GLU A 212 11.59 8.38 43.98
N GLY A 213 12.17 9.58 43.91
CA GLY A 213 11.63 10.82 44.44
C GLY A 213 10.92 11.64 43.35
N ALA A 214 10.98 12.97 43.48
CA ALA A 214 10.32 13.90 42.56
C ALA A 214 11.10 14.06 41.24
N THR A 215 11.18 13.00 40.45
CA THR A 215 11.82 12.99 39.13
C THR A 215 11.25 14.08 38.21
N GLY A 216 12.15 14.84 37.57
CA GLY A 216 11.78 15.92 36.65
C GLY A 216 11.53 15.39 35.23
N TYR A 217 10.51 15.92 34.56
CA TYR A 217 10.21 15.61 33.16
C TYR A 217 10.22 16.88 32.31
N GLN A 218 10.61 16.74 31.05
CA GLN A 218 10.47 17.80 30.05
C GLN A 218 10.23 17.18 28.68
N TRP A 219 9.22 17.68 27.97
CA TRP A 219 8.99 17.34 26.56
C TRP A 219 9.58 18.40 25.64
N TYR A 220 10.07 17.96 24.49
CA TYR A 220 10.64 18.81 23.46
C TYR A 220 9.99 18.56 22.11
N MET A 221 10.02 19.58 21.24
CA MET A 221 9.63 19.48 19.83
C MET A 221 10.80 19.85 18.91
N ALA A 222 10.84 19.28 17.71
CA ALA A 222 11.80 19.58 16.66
C ALA A 222 11.14 19.50 15.27
N THR A 223 11.77 20.09 14.25
CA THR A 223 11.32 19.96 12.85
C THR A 223 11.82 18.68 12.17
N ASP A 224 12.80 18.00 12.76
CA ASP A 224 13.35 16.73 12.25
C ASP A 224 13.50 15.66 13.35
N ALA A 225 13.62 14.41 12.93
CA ALA A 225 13.78 13.25 13.82
C ALA A 225 15.16 13.19 14.52
N ALA A 226 16.15 13.93 14.02
CA ALA A 226 17.48 14.02 14.62
C ALA A 226 17.52 15.03 15.78
N GLY A 227 16.49 15.88 15.91
CA GLY A 227 16.38 16.89 16.95
C GLY A 227 17.35 18.06 16.76
N THR A 228 17.70 18.43 15.53
CA THR A 228 18.73 19.47 15.29
C THR A 228 18.33 20.85 15.79
N ASP A 229 17.04 21.14 15.83
CA ASP A 229 16.42 22.39 16.30
C ASP A 229 15.53 22.18 17.54
N LYS A 230 15.89 21.22 18.40
CA LYS A 230 15.11 20.85 19.60
C LYS A 230 14.78 22.07 20.47
N THR A 231 13.49 22.30 20.71
CA THR A 231 12.95 23.34 21.60
C THR A 231 12.05 22.75 22.68
N ALA A 232 12.12 23.27 23.90
CA ALA A 232 11.28 22.80 25.00
C ALA A 232 9.81 23.20 24.78
N ILE A 233 8.88 22.28 25.04
CA ILE A 233 7.45 22.56 25.05
C ILE A 233 7.10 23.15 26.42
N GLU A 234 6.72 24.42 26.45
CA GLU A 234 6.44 25.15 27.69
C GLU A 234 5.34 24.47 28.51
N GLY A 235 5.59 24.24 29.80
CA GLY A 235 4.64 23.61 30.73
C GLY A 235 4.50 22.09 30.61
N ALA A 236 5.15 21.45 29.63
CA ALA A 236 5.10 20.00 29.47
C ALA A 236 6.11 19.29 30.38
N THR A 237 5.82 19.27 31.68
CA THR A 237 6.68 18.71 32.74
C THR A 237 6.08 17.47 33.43
N SER A 238 5.14 16.79 32.75
CA SER A 238 4.54 15.53 33.19
C SER A 238 5.17 14.34 32.44
N ASN A 239 4.97 13.11 32.92
CA ASN A 239 5.32 11.89 32.18
C ASN A 239 4.39 11.60 31.00
N THR A 240 3.35 12.42 30.82
CA THR A 240 2.44 12.38 29.67
C THR A 240 2.45 13.72 28.93
N LEU A 241 2.17 13.67 27.63
CA LEU A 241 1.99 14.84 26.77
C LEU A 241 0.72 14.68 25.94
N GLU A 242 -0.22 15.61 26.09
CA GLU A 242 -1.32 15.77 25.14
C GLU A 242 -0.79 16.50 23.89
N THR A 243 -0.89 15.85 22.74
CA THR A 243 -0.38 16.42 21.49
C THR A 243 -1.30 17.53 20.99
N THR A 244 -0.88 18.79 21.03
CA THR A 244 -1.74 19.90 20.56
C THR A 244 -1.60 20.14 19.06
N ALA A 245 -2.52 20.92 18.48
CA ALA A 245 -2.43 21.32 17.07
C ALA A 245 -1.11 22.04 16.72
N ALA A 246 -0.46 22.70 17.69
CA ALA A 246 0.83 23.36 17.51
C ALA A 246 1.99 22.37 17.25
N LEU A 247 1.81 21.11 17.64
CA LEU A 247 2.78 20.04 17.42
C LEU A 247 2.59 19.33 16.08
N ALA A 248 1.53 19.63 15.32
CA ALA A 248 1.29 19.00 14.03
C ALA A 248 2.51 19.19 13.08
N GLY A 249 3.00 18.08 12.53
CA GLY A 249 4.17 18.02 11.67
C GLY A 249 5.52 18.12 12.41
N LYS A 250 5.55 18.13 13.75
CA LYS A 250 6.77 18.16 14.57
C LYS A 250 7.14 16.78 15.11
N TYR A 251 8.42 16.55 15.39
CA TYR A 251 8.89 15.40 16.14
C TYR A 251 8.96 15.75 17.63
N VAL A 252 8.62 14.80 18.49
CA VAL A 252 8.56 14.99 19.94
C VAL A 252 9.60 14.11 20.64
N PHE A 253 10.20 14.64 21.71
CA PHE A 253 11.17 13.94 22.55
C PHE A 253 10.76 14.04 24.01
N PHE A 254 11.08 13.02 24.80
CA PHE A 254 10.82 12.94 26.23
C PHE A 254 12.14 12.90 26.98
N GLU A 255 12.34 13.80 27.93
CA GLU A 255 13.52 13.87 28.79
C GLU A 255 13.12 13.65 30.23
N VAL A 256 13.93 12.85 30.93
CA VAL A 256 13.75 12.52 32.33
C VAL A 256 15.02 12.84 33.11
N THR A 257 14.87 13.49 34.26
CA THR A 257 15.95 13.80 35.21
C THR A 257 15.63 13.12 36.54
N PRO A 258 16.14 11.90 36.79
CA PRO A 258 15.75 11.10 37.94
C PRO A 258 16.23 11.75 39.25
N ILE A 259 15.41 11.66 40.29
CA ILE A 259 15.74 12.16 41.63
C ILE A 259 15.45 11.06 42.65
N ALA A 260 16.37 10.82 43.58
CA ALA A 260 16.17 9.87 44.67
C ALA A 260 15.45 10.53 45.86
N THR A 261 14.61 9.79 46.57
CA THR A 261 13.97 10.27 47.80
C THR A 261 15.04 10.55 48.86
N GLY A 262 15.13 11.78 49.34
CA GLY A 262 16.13 12.19 50.34
C GLY A 262 17.52 12.55 49.80
N GLY A 263 17.76 12.37 48.48
CA GLY A 263 19.03 12.73 47.83
C GLY A 263 19.11 14.20 47.45
N ALA A 264 20.26 14.84 47.71
CA ALA A 264 20.50 16.24 47.33
C ALA A 264 20.95 16.43 45.87
N THR A 265 21.25 15.33 45.16
CA THR A 265 21.84 15.37 43.82
C THR A 265 20.94 14.69 42.81
N ALA A 266 20.43 15.45 41.84
CA ALA A 266 19.67 14.91 40.71
C ALA A 266 20.60 14.11 39.78
N GLY A 267 20.07 13.06 39.16
CA GLY A 267 20.75 12.31 38.11
C GLY A 267 20.95 13.13 36.84
N ALA A 268 21.77 12.61 35.93
CA ALA A 268 21.92 13.20 34.61
C ALA A 268 20.61 13.06 33.81
N ALA A 269 20.26 14.11 33.06
CA ALA A 269 19.10 14.06 32.17
C ALA A 269 19.29 13.03 31.05
N ALA A 270 18.30 12.18 30.83
CA ALA A 270 18.27 11.16 29.79
C ALA A 270 17.14 11.43 28.80
N LEU A 271 17.41 11.36 27.50
CA LEU A 271 16.50 11.73 26.42
C LEU A 271 16.06 10.49 25.61
N SER A 272 14.79 10.43 25.25
CA SER A 272 14.24 9.40 24.36
C SER A 272 14.70 9.56 22.91
N ALA A 273 14.50 8.51 22.11
CA ALA A 273 14.42 8.67 20.66
C ALA A 273 13.20 9.53 20.25
N ALA A 274 13.22 10.08 19.04
CA ALA A 274 12.13 10.89 18.50
C ALA A 274 10.85 10.07 18.28
N ALA A 275 9.69 10.66 18.59
CA ALA A 275 8.37 10.17 18.20
C ALA A 275 7.73 11.15 17.22
N GLY A 276 7.25 10.67 16.06
CA GLY A 276 6.57 11.51 15.06
C GLY A 276 7.05 11.30 13.63
N PRO A 277 6.67 12.21 12.69
CA PRO A 277 6.05 13.51 12.98
C PRO A 277 4.63 13.36 13.55
N VAL A 278 4.21 14.29 14.41
CA VAL A 278 2.84 14.28 14.99
C VAL A 278 1.84 14.58 13.89
N GLU A 279 0.98 13.62 13.58
CA GLU A 279 -0.06 13.76 12.56
C GLU A 279 -1.21 14.64 13.06
N ALA A 280 -1.84 15.42 12.18
CA ALA A 280 -3.09 16.09 12.55
C ALA A 280 -4.20 15.02 12.71
N LYS A 281 -4.70 14.76 13.93
CA LYS A 281 -5.87 13.88 14.13
C LYS A 281 -7.07 14.49 13.42
N ARG A 282 -7.50 13.81 12.37
CA ARG A 282 -8.73 14.09 11.64
C ARG A 282 -9.34 12.75 11.27
N GLU A 283 -10.07 12.16 12.21
CA GLU A 283 -11.03 11.12 11.84
C GLU A 283 -12.02 11.74 10.85
N THR A 284 -12.41 11.02 9.81
CA THR A 284 -13.20 11.57 8.71
C THR A 284 -14.60 10.98 8.69
N ALA A 285 -15.59 11.77 8.28
CA ALA A 285 -16.93 11.30 7.98
C ALA A 285 -17.45 11.94 6.68
N ALA A 286 -18.17 11.21 5.86
CA ALA A 286 -18.83 11.74 4.67
C ALA A 286 -20.33 11.51 4.76
N VAL A 287 -21.10 12.57 4.64
CA VAL A 287 -22.57 12.55 4.68
C VAL A 287 -23.12 12.91 3.31
N THR A 288 -24.12 12.17 2.84
CA THR A 288 -24.81 12.46 1.58
C THR A 288 -26.29 12.73 1.85
N ILE A 289 -26.76 13.88 1.39
CA ILE A 289 -28.20 14.19 1.31
C ILE A 289 -28.71 13.63 -0.02
N GLY A 290 -29.73 12.79 0.04
CA GLY A 290 -30.36 12.16 -1.12
C GLY A 290 -31.10 13.15 -2.02
N GLN A 291 -31.70 12.62 -3.08
CA GLN A 291 -32.45 13.41 -4.06
C GLN A 291 -33.86 12.87 -4.19
N ALA A 292 -34.81 13.77 -4.40
CA ALA A 292 -36.19 13.41 -4.71
C ALA A 292 -36.81 14.37 -5.73
N SER A 293 -37.87 13.94 -6.40
CA SER A 293 -38.56 14.73 -7.41
C SER A 293 -40.07 14.56 -7.32
N GLY A 294 -40.82 15.64 -7.50
CA GLY A 294 -42.28 15.59 -7.53
C GLY A 294 -42.92 16.80 -8.21
N GLN A 295 -44.22 16.70 -8.46
CA GLN A 295 -45.02 17.81 -8.98
C GLN A 295 -45.47 18.74 -7.84
N PRO A 296 -45.88 19.99 -8.13
CA PRO A 296 -46.56 20.84 -7.16
C PRO A 296 -47.71 20.10 -6.48
N GLY A 297 -47.71 20.06 -5.15
CA GLY A 297 -48.67 19.32 -4.32
C GLY A 297 -48.26 17.89 -3.94
N ALA A 298 -47.22 17.31 -4.52
CA ALA A 298 -46.75 15.96 -4.20
C ALA A 298 -45.94 15.90 -2.89
N THR A 299 -45.91 14.73 -2.26
CA THR A 299 -45.06 14.42 -1.11
C THR A 299 -43.88 13.56 -1.55
N VAL A 300 -42.66 13.91 -1.12
CA VAL A 300 -41.42 13.24 -1.49
C VAL A 300 -40.54 12.98 -0.25
N GLU A 301 -39.75 11.92 -0.27
CA GLU A 301 -38.84 11.57 0.83
C GLU A 301 -37.38 11.71 0.40
N VAL A 302 -36.57 12.36 1.23
CA VAL A 302 -35.14 12.59 1.01
C VAL A 302 -34.36 11.93 2.15
N PRO A 303 -33.65 10.81 1.91
CA PRO A 303 -32.79 10.19 2.92
C PRO A 303 -31.49 10.99 3.08
N VAL A 304 -30.95 11.04 4.29
CA VAL A 304 -29.61 11.52 4.58
C VAL A 304 -28.81 10.35 5.15
N THR A 305 -27.68 10.03 4.54
CA THR A 305 -26.94 8.78 4.77
C THR A 305 -25.48 9.07 5.09
N LEU A 306 -24.91 8.30 6.03
CA LEU A 306 -23.48 8.23 6.27
C LEU A 306 -22.84 7.37 5.18
N THR A 307 -22.07 7.99 4.29
CA THR A 307 -21.51 7.32 3.10
C THR A 307 -20.07 6.89 3.25
N ASP A 308 -19.33 7.49 4.18
CA ASP A 308 -17.97 7.10 4.54
C ASP A 308 -17.67 7.52 5.98
N ALA A 309 -16.82 6.79 6.69
CA ALA A 309 -16.35 7.14 8.03
C ALA A 309 -15.08 6.36 8.39
N SER A 310 -14.09 7.03 9.00
CA SER A 310 -12.86 6.37 9.49
C SER A 310 -13.03 5.71 10.86
N ALA A 311 -14.15 5.96 11.54
CA ALA A 311 -14.55 5.38 12.82
C ALA A 311 -16.09 5.39 12.92
N ASP A 312 -16.65 4.59 13.82
CA ASP A 312 -18.09 4.60 14.09
C ASP A 312 -18.53 5.97 14.66
N VAL A 313 -19.72 6.43 14.26
CA VAL A 313 -20.23 7.76 14.63
C VAL A 313 -21.03 7.68 15.92
N GLY A 314 -20.58 8.39 16.95
CA GLY A 314 -21.22 8.44 18.27
C GLY A 314 -22.30 9.52 18.40
N SER A 315 -22.21 10.61 17.64
CA SER A 315 -23.26 11.63 17.60
C SER A 315 -23.23 12.45 16.31
N TYR A 316 -24.36 13.06 15.97
CA TYR A 316 -24.41 14.08 14.92
C TYR A 316 -25.40 15.20 15.27
N GLY A 317 -25.15 16.38 14.71
CA GLY A 317 -26.09 17.48 14.67
C GLY A 317 -26.10 18.08 13.27
N MET A 318 -27.28 18.28 12.67
CA MET A 318 -27.36 18.87 11.34
C MET A 318 -28.55 19.81 11.21
N LYS A 319 -28.31 21.00 10.65
CA LYS A 319 -29.33 21.99 10.28
C LYS A 319 -29.28 22.21 8.77
N LEU A 320 -30.36 21.84 8.09
CA LEU A 320 -30.50 22.05 6.65
C LEU A 320 -31.40 23.25 6.37
N ALA A 321 -30.98 24.09 5.43
CA ALA A 321 -31.81 25.07 4.77
C ALA A 321 -32.50 24.44 3.56
N PHE A 322 -33.75 24.84 3.35
CA PHE A 322 -34.54 24.56 2.15
C PHE A 322 -35.26 25.84 1.72
N ASP A 323 -35.79 25.86 0.50
CA ASP A 323 -36.57 27.00 0.03
C ASP A 323 -38.01 26.93 0.55
N PRO A 324 -38.41 27.80 1.51
CA PRO A 324 -39.76 27.77 2.07
C PRO A 324 -40.80 28.27 1.07
N ALA A 325 -40.43 28.91 -0.04
CA ALA A 325 -41.39 29.28 -1.09
C ALA A 325 -41.88 28.06 -1.89
N ALA A 326 -41.09 26.98 -1.92
CA ALA A 326 -41.39 25.79 -2.74
C ALA A 326 -41.65 24.52 -1.95
N LEU A 327 -41.03 24.37 -0.78
CA LEU A 327 -41.06 23.13 0.00
C LEU A 327 -41.62 23.37 1.40
N GLU A 328 -42.30 22.36 1.92
CA GLU A 328 -42.83 22.31 3.28
C GLU A 328 -42.41 20.97 3.91
N VAL A 329 -41.65 21.00 5.00
CA VAL A 329 -41.34 19.78 5.76
C VAL A 329 -42.61 19.30 6.47
N THR A 330 -42.97 18.04 6.27
CA THR A 330 -44.13 17.40 6.90
C THR A 330 -43.76 16.28 7.86
N GLY A 331 -42.52 15.78 7.79
CA GLY A 331 -42.02 14.74 8.68
C GLY A 331 -40.50 14.62 8.64
N ILE A 332 -39.93 14.18 9.75
CA ILE A 332 -38.52 13.82 9.87
C ILE A 332 -38.46 12.51 10.68
N ALA A 333 -37.80 11.50 10.15
CA ALA A 333 -37.63 10.19 10.80
C ALA A 333 -36.14 9.88 10.99
N GLY A 334 -35.72 9.66 12.25
CA GLY A 334 -34.35 9.30 12.61
C GLY A 334 -34.11 7.79 12.69
N PRO A 335 -32.90 7.37 13.13
CA PRO A 335 -32.60 5.98 13.41
C PRO A 335 -33.39 5.55 14.66
N GLY A 336 -34.01 4.36 14.64
CA GLY A 336 -34.80 3.88 15.80
C GLY A 336 -33.91 3.46 16.98
N GLY A 337 -34.39 3.61 18.22
CA GLY A 337 -33.79 3.03 19.43
C GLY A 337 -33.03 3.98 20.36
N GLU A 338 -32.73 5.22 19.95
CA GLU A 338 -31.81 6.14 20.66
C GLU A 338 -32.36 7.58 20.78
N LEU A 339 -31.59 8.51 21.40
CA LEU A 339 -31.97 9.94 21.49
C LEU A 339 -31.90 10.61 20.11
N PHE A 340 -33.05 10.71 19.45
CA PHE A 340 -33.23 11.49 18.22
C PHE A 340 -34.12 12.71 18.50
N ASP A 341 -33.59 13.91 18.30
CA ASP A 341 -34.36 15.16 18.31
C ASP A 341 -34.44 15.73 16.89
N SER A 342 -35.60 16.29 16.54
CA SER A 342 -35.79 16.95 15.25
C SER A 342 -36.77 18.11 15.34
N GLY A 343 -36.59 19.10 14.48
CA GLY A 343 -37.48 20.25 14.40
C GLY A 343 -37.32 20.97 13.08
N TYR A 344 -38.32 21.76 12.70
CA TYR A 344 -38.30 22.53 11.46
C TYR A 344 -39.14 23.79 11.59
N ASP A 345 -38.87 24.74 10.71
CA ASP A 345 -39.60 25.98 10.55
C ASP A 345 -39.85 26.17 9.05
N ASN A 346 -41.10 25.94 8.63
CA ASN A 346 -41.52 26.07 7.23
C ASN A 346 -41.66 27.52 6.78
N GLU A 347 -41.69 28.49 7.69
CA GLU A 347 -41.70 29.91 7.36
C GLU A 347 -40.28 30.43 7.16
N ALA A 348 -39.37 30.04 8.05
CA ALA A 348 -37.96 30.43 7.97
C ALA A 348 -37.10 29.53 7.05
N GLY A 349 -37.63 28.40 6.56
CA GLY A 349 -36.97 27.55 5.56
C GLY A 349 -35.81 26.72 6.10
N TRP A 350 -35.94 26.19 7.32
CA TRP A 350 -34.90 25.32 7.88
C TRP A 350 -35.46 24.13 8.65
N LEU A 351 -34.70 23.04 8.69
CA LEU A 351 -34.90 21.90 9.57
C LEU A 351 -33.62 21.60 10.34
N ARG A 352 -33.74 20.94 11.48
CA ARG A 352 -32.63 20.47 12.29
C ARG A 352 -32.88 19.06 12.80
N THR A 353 -31.82 18.32 12.97
CA THR A 353 -31.78 17.00 13.60
C THR A 353 -30.57 16.93 14.52
N ALA A 354 -30.71 16.18 15.60
CA ALA A 354 -29.63 15.80 16.48
C ALA A 354 -29.84 14.35 16.90
N TRP A 355 -28.75 13.61 16.99
CA TRP A 355 -28.74 12.24 17.44
C TRP A 355 -27.48 11.96 18.25
N ALA A 356 -27.61 11.17 19.30
CA ALA A 356 -26.47 10.71 20.08
C ALA A 356 -26.71 9.29 20.60
N ASP A 357 -25.66 8.47 20.56
CA ASP A 357 -25.61 7.16 21.21
C ASP A 357 -25.47 7.35 22.73
N LEU A 358 -26.50 6.95 23.49
CA LEU A 358 -26.44 6.99 24.96
C LEU A 358 -25.81 5.74 25.58
N ALA A 359 -25.66 4.67 24.82
CA ALA A 359 -25.16 3.38 25.29
C ALA A 359 -23.63 3.27 25.22
N GLY A 360 -22.94 4.25 24.62
CA GLY A 360 -21.48 4.33 24.63
C GLY A 360 -20.80 3.36 23.65
N GLY A 361 -21.34 3.22 22.45
CA GLY A 361 -20.74 2.49 21.32
C GLY A 361 -21.55 1.30 20.81
N ASP A 362 -22.54 0.81 21.57
CA ASP A 362 -23.37 -0.33 21.18
C ASP A 362 -24.42 0.02 20.11
N GLY A 363 -24.75 1.31 19.97
CA GLY A 363 -25.71 1.85 19.00
C GLY A 363 -25.08 2.78 17.95
N ALA A 364 -23.75 2.84 17.87
CA ALA A 364 -23.04 3.77 17.00
C ALA A 364 -23.38 3.57 15.51
N LEU A 365 -23.49 4.69 14.78
CA LEU A 365 -23.87 4.68 13.36
C LEU A 365 -22.69 4.27 12.48
N LYS A 366 -22.97 3.44 11.48
CA LYS A 366 -21.99 2.85 10.58
C LYS A 366 -22.19 3.31 9.15
N VAL A 367 -21.14 3.15 8.34
CA VAL A 367 -21.20 3.46 6.91
C VAL A 367 -22.35 2.68 6.26
N GLY A 368 -23.22 3.41 5.55
CA GLY A 368 -24.44 2.92 4.94
C GLY A 368 -25.72 3.23 5.73
N ASP A 369 -25.61 3.59 7.02
CA ASP A 369 -26.76 3.91 7.84
C ASP A 369 -27.39 5.26 7.47
N LYS A 370 -28.72 5.32 7.60
CA LYS A 370 -29.47 6.58 7.45
C LYS A 370 -29.31 7.37 8.74
N LEU A 371 -28.76 8.58 8.63
CA LEU A 371 -28.81 9.57 9.71
C LEU A 371 -30.29 9.90 9.98
N PHE A 372 -31.04 10.29 8.95
CA PHE A 372 -32.48 10.52 9.02
C PHE A 372 -33.10 10.58 7.62
N THR A 373 -34.42 10.59 7.53
CA THR A 373 -35.19 10.82 6.30
C THR A 373 -36.11 12.03 6.50
N VAL A 374 -36.11 12.95 5.55
CA VAL A 374 -37.02 14.12 5.55
C VAL A 374 -38.14 13.89 4.55
N THR A 375 -39.37 14.12 4.97
CA THR A 375 -40.54 14.14 4.11
C THR A 375 -40.90 15.58 3.78
N PHE A 376 -40.83 15.95 2.50
CA PHE A 376 -41.25 17.25 1.99
C PHE A 376 -42.58 17.13 1.25
N LYS A 377 -43.50 18.06 1.51
CA LYS A 377 -44.59 18.40 0.61
C LYS A 377 -44.15 19.54 -0.29
N ILE A 378 -44.29 19.37 -1.59
CA ILE A 378 -44.05 20.42 -2.57
C ILE A 378 -45.28 21.32 -2.59
N LYS A 379 -45.10 22.64 -2.45
CA LYS A 379 -46.21 23.59 -2.50
C LYS A 379 -46.87 23.59 -3.87
N THR A 380 -48.19 23.79 -3.91
CA THR A 380 -48.97 23.73 -5.16
C THR A 380 -48.64 24.83 -6.15
N ASP A 381 -48.07 25.93 -5.67
CA ASP A 381 -47.61 27.10 -6.41
C ASP A 381 -46.08 27.18 -6.54
N ALA A 382 -45.36 26.13 -6.11
CA ALA A 382 -43.91 26.06 -6.23
C ALA A 382 -43.49 26.18 -7.71
N ALA A 383 -42.53 27.07 -7.99
CA ALA A 383 -41.97 27.22 -9.32
C ALA A 383 -41.26 25.92 -9.76
N TYR A 384 -41.17 25.67 -11.06
CA TYR A 384 -40.42 24.53 -11.55
C TYR A 384 -38.92 24.81 -11.44
N GLY A 385 -38.16 23.84 -10.95
CA GLY A 385 -36.76 24.04 -10.72
C GLY A 385 -36.17 23.08 -9.70
N ASN A 386 -34.90 23.30 -9.45
CA ASN A 386 -34.10 22.52 -8.53
C ASN A 386 -33.96 23.27 -7.21
N TYR A 387 -34.45 22.69 -6.12
CA TYR A 387 -34.37 23.25 -4.78
C TYR A 387 -33.33 22.50 -3.97
N ALA A 388 -32.14 23.09 -3.87
CA ALA A 388 -31.02 22.51 -3.15
C ALA A 388 -31.31 22.44 -1.64
N LEU A 389 -30.89 21.34 -1.03
CA LEU A 389 -30.85 21.17 0.42
C LEU A 389 -29.39 21.31 0.84
N LYS A 390 -29.11 22.31 1.67
CA LYS A 390 -27.75 22.64 2.08
C LYS A 390 -27.69 22.77 3.58
N VAL A 391 -26.53 22.49 4.17
CA VAL A 391 -26.26 22.97 5.52
C VAL A 391 -26.22 24.49 5.47
N ALA A 392 -26.92 25.14 6.40
CA ALA A 392 -27.09 26.59 6.38
C ALA A 392 -25.76 27.36 6.59
N ASP A 393 -24.83 26.78 7.35
CA ASP A 393 -23.44 27.21 7.48
C ASP A 393 -22.56 25.99 7.80
N GLU A 394 -21.78 25.52 6.82
CA GLU A 394 -20.90 24.35 6.97
C GLU A 394 -19.72 24.59 7.94
N ALA A 395 -19.41 25.86 8.26
CA ALA A 395 -18.38 26.23 9.22
C ALA A 395 -18.92 26.34 10.66
N ASP A 396 -20.23 26.46 10.85
CA ASP A 396 -20.86 26.47 12.18
C ASP A 396 -21.09 25.03 12.65
N LEU A 397 -20.29 24.59 13.64
CA LEU A 397 -20.43 23.27 14.25
C LEU A 397 -21.83 23.02 14.82
N ARG A 398 -22.57 24.07 15.18
CA ARG A 398 -23.96 23.92 15.66
C ARG A 398 -24.94 23.54 14.55
N GLN A 399 -24.53 23.66 13.29
CA GLN A 399 -25.33 23.38 12.10
C GLN A 399 -24.83 22.15 11.34
N PHE A 400 -23.59 21.74 11.52
CA PHE A 400 -23.10 20.44 11.09
C PHE A 400 -21.99 19.96 12.03
N THR A 401 -22.27 18.88 12.76
CA THR A 401 -21.38 18.20 13.71
C THR A 401 -21.51 16.71 13.47
N VAL A 402 -20.38 16.01 13.45
CA VAL A 402 -20.32 14.55 13.41
C VAL A 402 -19.16 14.15 14.30
N THR A 403 -19.44 13.44 15.39
CA THR A 403 -18.41 12.98 16.32
C THR A 403 -18.18 11.48 16.23
N ASP A 404 -16.97 11.07 16.57
CA ASP A 404 -16.69 9.67 16.88
C ASP A 404 -17.42 9.22 18.17
N VAL A 405 -17.26 7.94 18.53
CA VAL A 405 -17.80 7.34 19.78
C VAL A 405 -17.21 7.94 21.06
N GLU A 406 -16.08 8.64 20.99
CA GLU A 406 -15.44 9.34 22.11
C GLU A 406 -15.87 10.82 22.19
N ALA A 407 -16.83 11.24 21.36
CA ALA A 407 -17.34 12.60 21.23
C ALA A 407 -16.34 13.65 20.68
N TYR A 408 -15.29 13.22 19.96
CA TYR A 408 -14.43 14.13 19.21
C TYR A 408 -15.01 14.44 17.84
N GLU A 409 -15.01 15.72 17.46
CA GLU A 409 -15.49 16.16 16.16
C GLU A 409 -14.60 15.64 15.02
N THR A 410 -15.24 15.08 13.99
CA THR A 410 -14.60 14.52 12.81
C THR A 410 -14.42 15.57 11.70
N ALA A 411 -13.40 15.38 10.87
CA ALA A 411 -13.26 16.03 9.58
C ALA A 411 -14.34 15.52 8.62
N LYS A 412 -15.42 16.29 8.52
CA LYS A 412 -16.61 15.91 7.77
C LYS A 412 -16.65 16.50 6.36
N THR A 413 -17.25 15.75 5.44
CA THR A 413 -17.60 16.20 4.09
C THR A 413 -19.09 16.01 3.85
N LEU A 414 -19.70 16.91 3.07
CA LEU A 414 -21.12 16.85 2.74
C LEU A 414 -21.31 16.82 1.22
N THR A 415 -22.05 15.83 0.74
CA THR A 415 -22.61 15.84 -0.61
C THR A 415 -24.03 16.38 -0.55
N ALA A 416 -24.24 17.58 -1.09
CA ALA A 416 -25.54 18.24 -1.08
C ALA A 416 -26.57 17.52 -1.97
N GLY A 417 -27.81 17.51 -1.48
CA GLY A 417 -28.97 16.91 -2.14
C GLY A 417 -29.95 17.97 -2.61
N ASN A 418 -31.08 17.55 -3.16
CA ASN A 418 -32.09 18.47 -3.66
C ASN A 418 -33.48 17.83 -3.77
N VAL A 419 -34.49 18.69 -3.78
CA VAL A 419 -35.84 18.35 -4.26
C VAL A 419 -36.07 19.05 -5.58
N VAL A 420 -36.49 18.30 -6.60
CA VAL A 420 -36.81 18.86 -7.89
C VAL A 420 -38.31 18.96 -8.08
N VAL A 421 -38.79 20.18 -8.35
CA VAL A 421 -40.18 20.44 -8.72
C VAL A 421 -40.27 20.57 -10.23
N TYR A 422 -41.17 19.82 -10.84
CA TYR A 422 -41.38 19.85 -12.28
C TYR A 422 -42.83 20.10 -12.67
N ALA A 423 -43.03 20.61 -13.89
CA ALA A 423 -44.35 20.95 -14.39
C ALA A 423 -45.27 19.73 -14.45
N PRO A 424 -46.55 19.85 -14.01
CA PRO A 424 -47.56 18.90 -14.42
C PRO A 424 -47.68 18.99 -15.95
N SER A 425 -47.51 17.86 -16.64
CA SER A 425 -47.63 17.82 -18.09
C SER A 425 -49.07 18.19 -18.47
N THR A 426 -49.26 19.41 -18.97
CA THR A 426 -50.53 19.83 -19.55
C THR A 426 -50.78 19.00 -20.81
N GLY A 427 -51.59 17.96 -20.65
CA GLY A 427 -52.15 17.19 -21.77
C GLY A 427 -51.55 15.82 -22.06
N GLN A 428 -50.79 15.17 -21.16
CA GLN A 428 -50.48 13.74 -21.29
C GLN A 428 -50.05 13.12 -19.94
N PRO A 429 -50.82 12.19 -19.35
CA PRO A 429 -50.65 11.70 -17.97
C PRO A 429 -49.43 10.78 -17.70
N ASP A 430 -48.40 10.82 -18.55
CA ASP A 430 -47.44 9.72 -18.68
C ASP A 430 -45.98 10.19 -18.83
N LYS A 431 -45.61 11.35 -18.27
CA LYS A 431 -44.24 11.88 -18.28
C LYS A 431 -43.60 11.90 -16.88
N GLU A 432 -42.46 11.23 -16.75
CA GLU A 432 -41.59 11.13 -15.57
C GLU A 432 -40.28 11.90 -15.83
N ILE A 433 -39.74 12.60 -14.83
CA ILE A 433 -38.46 13.32 -14.96
C ILE A 433 -37.40 12.62 -14.08
N ILE A 434 -36.30 12.20 -14.69
CA ILE A 434 -35.18 11.49 -14.05
C ILE A 434 -33.91 12.35 -14.17
N TYR A 435 -33.12 12.46 -13.11
CA TYR A 435 -31.83 13.15 -13.14
C TYR A 435 -30.70 12.14 -13.26
N VAL A 436 -29.78 12.37 -14.18
CA VAL A 436 -28.64 11.48 -14.40
C VAL A 436 -27.32 12.21 -14.33
N ASP A 437 -26.30 11.50 -13.88
CA ASP A 437 -24.97 12.07 -13.72
C ASP A 437 -24.27 12.20 -15.08
N VAL A 438 -23.73 13.39 -15.33
CA VAL A 438 -22.63 13.60 -16.25
C VAL A 438 -21.36 13.29 -15.48
N LYS A 439 -20.54 12.36 -15.96
CA LYS A 439 -19.35 11.87 -15.25
C LYS A 439 -18.07 12.24 -15.97
N ASP A 440 -17.00 12.37 -15.20
CA ASP A 440 -15.64 12.40 -15.74
C ASP A 440 -15.21 11.00 -16.21
N ALA A 441 -14.74 10.90 -17.46
CA ALA A 441 -14.24 9.67 -18.05
C ALA A 441 -12.82 9.29 -17.58
N GLY A 442 -12.06 10.19 -16.94
CA GLY A 442 -10.67 9.96 -16.52
C GLY A 442 -10.48 9.51 -15.06
N ALA A 443 -11.54 9.49 -14.25
CA ALA A 443 -11.47 9.15 -12.83
C ALA A 443 -11.93 7.71 -12.58
N ALA A 444 -11.11 6.91 -11.88
CA ALA A 444 -11.37 5.50 -11.54
C ALA A 444 -12.66 5.25 -10.72
N ASN A 445 -13.30 6.32 -10.21
CA ASN A 445 -14.59 6.33 -9.52
C ASN A 445 -15.42 7.56 -9.94
N GLY A 446 -15.48 7.87 -11.25
CA GLY A 446 -16.07 9.07 -11.86
C GLY A 446 -17.21 9.73 -11.07
N GLY A 447 -16.86 10.71 -10.23
CA GLY A 447 -17.82 11.53 -9.49
C GLY A 447 -18.72 12.29 -10.46
N ALA A 448 -19.99 12.48 -10.09
CA ALA A 448 -20.92 13.27 -10.90
C ALA A 448 -20.40 14.71 -11.00
N VAL A 449 -20.02 15.15 -12.20
CA VAL A 449 -19.49 16.48 -12.47
C VAL A 449 -20.58 17.51 -12.82
N ALA A 450 -21.74 17.03 -13.27
CA ALA A 450 -22.99 17.77 -13.45
C ALA A 450 -24.16 16.77 -13.50
N LYS A 451 -25.41 17.24 -13.48
CA LYS A 451 -26.59 16.37 -13.69
C LYS A 451 -27.38 16.81 -14.90
N ALA A 452 -27.63 15.90 -15.83
CA ALA A 452 -28.52 16.10 -16.97
C ALA A 452 -29.93 15.64 -16.63
N GLN A 453 -30.94 16.32 -17.18
CA GLN A 453 -32.34 15.97 -16.98
C GLN A 453 -32.80 15.04 -18.11
N ILE A 454 -33.44 13.94 -17.73
CA ILE A 454 -34.14 13.01 -18.61
C ILE A 454 -35.64 13.21 -18.42
N GLU A 455 -36.36 13.44 -19.50
CA GLU A 455 -37.82 13.40 -19.58
C GLU A 455 -38.23 12.03 -20.17
N ARG A 456 -38.65 11.10 -19.30
CA ARG A 456 -39.15 9.77 -19.64
C ARG A 456 -40.65 9.82 -19.92
N THR A 457 -41.04 9.64 -21.17
CA THR A 457 -42.42 9.66 -21.64
C THR A 457 -42.91 8.25 -21.94
N LYS A 458 -43.98 7.80 -21.29
CA LYS A 458 -44.70 6.59 -21.69
C LYS A 458 -45.63 6.92 -22.87
N LYS A 459 -45.42 6.23 -23.98
CA LYS A 459 -46.20 6.33 -25.22
C LYS A 459 -47.53 5.59 -25.08
N ALA A 460 -48.49 5.90 -25.95
CA ALA A 460 -49.82 5.29 -25.94
C ALA A 460 -49.81 3.76 -26.14
N ASP A 461 -48.75 3.21 -26.74
CA ASP A 461 -48.51 1.77 -26.91
C ASP A 461 -47.93 1.09 -25.65
N GLY A 462 -47.75 1.84 -24.55
CA GLY A 462 -47.19 1.37 -23.30
C GLY A 462 -45.66 1.39 -23.22
N THR A 463 -44.95 1.68 -24.32
CA THR A 463 -43.48 1.77 -24.34
C THR A 463 -42.99 3.11 -23.76
N LYS A 464 -41.76 3.17 -23.22
CA LYS A 464 -41.20 4.41 -22.64
C LYS A 464 -40.12 5.00 -23.54
N SER A 465 -40.03 6.32 -23.62
CA SER A 465 -38.96 7.03 -24.35
C SER A 465 -38.35 8.12 -23.49
N ASP A 466 -37.03 8.22 -23.51
CA ASP A 466 -36.27 9.20 -22.74
C ASP A 466 -35.84 10.35 -23.64
N LYS A 467 -35.96 11.59 -23.15
CA LYS A 467 -35.40 12.79 -23.77
C LYS A 467 -34.44 13.46 -22.79
N VAL A 468 -33.16 13.52 -23.15
CA VAL A 468 -32.09 14.12 -22.37
C VAL A 468 -31.67 15.43 -23.03
N VAL A 469 -31.62 16.51 -22.27
CA VAL A 469 -31.12 17.81 -22.76
C VAL A 469 -29.96 18.26 -21.89
N LEU A 470 -28.78 18.47 -22.48
CA LEU A 470 -27.64 19.07 -21.79
C LEU A 470 -27.70 20.59 -21.94
N THR A 471 -28.26 21.29 -20.96
CA THR A 471 -28.44 22.75 -21.01
C THR A 471 -27.10 23.50 -20.97
N ALA A 472 -27.10 24.78 -21.34
CA ALA A 472 -25.89 25.60 -21.30
C ALA A 472 -25.29 25.70 -19.89
N ASP A 473 -26.12 25.81 -18.85
CA ASP A 473 -25.65 25.84 -17.46
C ASP A 473 -25.01 24.51 -17.04
N GLN A 474 -25.62 23.38 -17.43
CA GLN A 474 -25.07 22.04 -17.18
C GLN A 474 -23.75 21.84 -17.92
N ALA A 475 -23.65 22.31 -19.17
CA ALA A 475 -22.42 22.26 -19.95
C ALA A 475 -21.31 23.11 -19.32
N LYS A 476 -21.64 24.31 -18.79
CA LYS A 476 -20.69 25.17 -18.09
C LYS A 476 -20.11 24.50 -16.83
N GLN A 477 -20.97 23.88 -16.02
CA GLN A 477 -20.56 23.11 -14.84
C GLN A 477 -19.71 21.90 -15.23
N THR A 478 -20.16 21.14 -16.23
CA THR A 478 -19.44 19.98 -16.76
C THR A 478 -18.03 20.37 -17.21
N VAL A 479 -17.91 21.41 -18.04
CA VAL A 479 -16.62 21.90 -18.55
C VAL A 479 -15.69 22.29 -17.40
N ALA A 480 -16.17 23.07 -16.42
CA ALA A 480 -15.34 23.51 -15.30
C ALA A 480 -14.77 22.31 -14.52
N SER A 481 -15.61 21.32 -14.23
CA SER A 481 -15.22 20.11 -13.51
C SER A 481 -14.25 19.23 -14.31
N ILE A 482 -14.50 19.00 -15.59
CA ILE A 482 -13.63 18.17 -16.46
C ILE A 482 -12.25 18.81 -16.64
N VAL A 483 -12.20 20.14 -16.84
CA VAL A 483 -10.93 20.87 -16.95
C VAL A 483 -10.17 20.86 -15.63
N ALA A 484 -10.85 21.05 -14.49
CA ALA A 484 -10.22 20.97 -13.16
C ALA A 484 -9.64 19.58 -12.87
N ALA A 485 -10.29 18.51 -13.35
CA ALA A 485 -9.80 17.14 -13.21
C ALA A 485 -8.67 16.78 -14.19
N GLY A 486 -8.35 17.63 -15.17
CA GLY A 486 -7.35 17.36 -16.21
C GLY A 486 -7.81 16.36 -17.29
N SER A 487 -9.11 16.05 -17.31
CA SER A 487 -9.71 15.09 -18.22
C SER A 487 -10.08 15.70 -19.57
N LYS A 488 -10.31 14.85 -20.58
CA LYS A 488 -10.56 15.27 -21.98
C LYS A 488 -11.93 14.84 -22.52
N MET A 489 -12.73 14.15 -21.73
CA MET A 489 -14.03 13.62 -22.15
C MET A 489 -15.05 13.70 -21.01
N ALA A 490 -16.25 14.22 -21.31
CA ALA A 490 -17.40 14.18 -20.42
C ALA A 490 -18.38 13.09 -20.87
N ASN A 491 -18.86 12.22 -19.98
CA ASN A 491 -19.81 11.16 -20.31
C ASN A 491 -21.21 11.48 -19.76
N ILE A 492 -22.22 11.59 -20.61
CA ILE A 492 -23.64 11.60 -20.23
C ILE A 492 -24.07 10.14 -20.02
N VAL A 493 -24.33 9.74 -18.77
CA VAL A 493 -24.71 8.35 -18.44
C VAL A 493 -26.22 8.23 -18.34
N ILE A 494 -26.83 7.36 -19.13
CA ILE A 494 -28.27 7.17 -19.25
C ILE A 494 -28.60 5.71 -18.88
N PRO A 495 -29.02 5.44 -17.63
CA PRO A 495 -29.32 4.08 -17.18
C PRO A 495 -30.72 3.61 -17.62
N ASP A 496 -30.83 2.35 -18.02
CA ASP A 496 -32.08 1.63 -18.29
C ASP A 496 -32.02 0.23 -17.68
N THR A 497 -31.80 0.16 -16.36
CA THR A 497 -31.60 -1.12 -15.63
C THR A 497 -32.80 -2.06 -15.70
N LYS A 498 -34.00 -1.51 -15.90
CA LYS A 498 -35.25 -2.28 -16.09
C LYS A 498 -35.51 -2.65 -17.56
N ASP A 499 -34.65 -2.20 -18.48
CA ASP A 499 -34.75 -2.39 -19.92
C ASP A 499 -36.13 -2.00 -20.50
N GLU A 500 -36.69 -0.90 -20.01
CA GLU A 500 -38.08 -0.46 -20.32
C GLU A 500 -38.15 0.66 -21.36
N VAL A 501 -37.01 1.27 -21.72
CA VAL A 501 -36.95 2.44 -22.61
C VAL A 501 -36.75 2.00 -24.07
N SER A 502 -37.74 2.22 -24.92
CA SER A 502 -37.73 1.87 -26.35
C SER A 502 -36.99 2.88 -27.23
N GLU A 503 -36.75 4.11 -26.73
CA GLU A 503 -36.10 5.17 -27.50
C GLU A 503 -35.46 6.22 -26.58
N VAL A 504 -34.21 6.62 -26.84
CA VAL A 504 -33.51 7.69 -26.11
C VAL A 504 -33.13 8.81 -27.07
N ASN A 505 -33.49 10.04 -26.77
CA ASN A 505 -33.15 11.25 -27.53
C ASN A 505 -32.24 12.14 -26.69
N VAL A 506 -31.00 12.35 -27.08
CA VAL A 506 -30.05 13.26 -26.43
C VAL A 506 -29.90 14.51 -27.27
N ILE A 507 -30.03 15.68 -26.65
CA ILE A 507 -29.96 16.99 -27.30
C ILE A 507 -28.93 17.84 -26.57
N VAL A 508 -28.02 18.46 -27.30
CA VAL A 508 -27.06 19.45 -26.81
C VAL A 508 -27.30 20.74 -27.59
N PRO A 509 -28.01 21.73 -26.99
CA PRO A 509 -28.26 23.03 -27.61
C PRO A 509 -26.98 23.73 -28.05
N LYS A 510 -27.11 24.67 -29.00
CA LYS A 510 -25.98 25.38 -29.63
C LYS A 510 -25.03 26.01 -28.62
N GLU A 511 -25.58 26.64 -27.58
CA GLU A 511 -24.86 27.33 -26.52
C GLU A 511 -24.08 26.34 -25.64
N ALA A 512 -24.68 25.21 -25.30
CA ALA A 512 -24.03 24.12 -24.55
C ALA A 512 -22.88 23.51 -25.37
N GLY A 513 -23.13 23.24 -26.66
CA GLY A 513 -22.11 22.74 -27.57
C GLY A 513 -20.93 23.70 -27.71
N GLN A 514 -21.17 25.01 -27.72
CA GLN A 514 -20.11 26.02 -27.78
C GLN A 514 -19.16 25.94 -26.59
N LEU A 515 -19.69 25.82 -25.36
CA LEU A 515 -18.88 25.71 -24.15
C LEU A 515 -17.96 24.47 -24.17
N ILE A 516 -18.49 23.34 -24.64
CA ILE A 516 -17.73 22.09 -24.78
C ILE A 516 -16.61 22.23 -25.83
N ARG A 517 -16.90 22.84 -26.97
CA ARG A 517 -15.93 23.10 -28.05
C ARG A 517 -14.80 24.04 -27.59
N ASP A 518 -15.15 25.14 -26.93
CA ASP A 518 -14.18 26.15 -26.47
C ASP A 518 -13.21 25.55 -25.45
N ALA A 519 -13.68 24.61 -24.63
CA ALA A 519 -12.87 23.85 -23.68
C ALA A 519 -12.03 22.74 -24.30
N LYS A 520 -12.22 22.43 -25.60
CA LYS A 520 -11.52 21.36 -26.34
C LYS A 520 -11.66 19.97 -25.70
N ILE A 521 -12.80 19.70 -25.08
CA ILE A 521 -13.16 18.39 -24.54
C ILE A 521 -14.09 17.66 -25.51
N GLY A 522 -14.10 16.32 -25.49
CA GLY A 522 -15.10 15.54 -26.21
C GLY A 522 -16.27 15.11 -25.34
N LEU A 523 -17.28 14.51 -25.96
CA LEU A 523 -18.54 14.13 -25.34
C LEU A 523 -18.83 12.65 -25.57
N GLY A 524 -19.03 11.91 -24.48
CA GLY A 524 -19.53 10.56 -24.50
C GLY A 524 -21.01 10.48 -24.13
N ILE A 525 -21.74 9.55 -24.75
CA ILE A 525 -23.11 9.18 -24.38
C ILE A 525 -23.10 7.70 -24.04
N VAL A 526 -23.36 7.36 -22.78
CA VAL A 526 -23.27 6.00 -22.26
C VAL A 526 -24.67 5.51 -21.94
N THR A 527 -25.17 4.56 -22.74
CA THR A 527 -26.42 3.85 -22.47
C THR A 527 -26.14 2.39 -22.15
N ASP A 528 -27.15 1.66 -21.68
CA ASP A 528 -27.06 0.22 -21.47
C ASP A 528 -26.86 -0.61 -22.75
N ASN A 529 -27.11 -0.03 -23.93
CA ASN A 529 -27.10 -0.72 -25.21
C ASN A 529 -25.96 -0.28 -26.15
N VAL A 530 -25.42 0.93 -25.96
CA VAL A 530 -24.31 1.48 -26.75
C VAL A 530 -23.62 2.59 -25.97
N LYS A 531 -22.29 2.67 -26.08
CA LYS A 531 -21.50 3.84 -25.68
C LYS A 531 -21.04 4.56 -26.93
N VAL A 532 -21.30 5.85 -27.02
CA VAL A 532 -20.85 6.73 -28.10
C VAL A 532 -19.76 7.63 -27.53
N GLN A 533 -18.64 7.79 -28.22
CA GLN A 533 -17.57 8.71 -27.85
C GLN A 533 -17.28 9.65 -29.01
N ILE A 534 -17.61 10.92 -28.82
CA ILE A 534 -17.41 11.98 -29.78
C ILE A 534 -16.13 12.73 -29.40
N PRO A 535 -15.03 12.55 -30.16
CA PRO A 535 -13.78 13.23 -29.84
C PRO A 535 -13.91 14.74 -30.04
N ALA A 536 -13.11 15.53 -29.29
CA ALA A 536 -13.12 16.99 -29.38
C ALA A 536 -12.93 17.50 -30.82
N ALA A 537 -12.08 16.82 -31.61
CA ALA A 537 -11.86 17.13 -33.02
C ALA A 537 -13.13 16.97 -33.88
N SER A 538 -14.00 16.03 -33.56
CA SER A 538 -15.27 15.83 -34.29
C SER A 538 -16.32 16.85 -33.91
N LEU A 539 -16.21 17.49 -32.75
CA LEU A 539 -17.04 18.63 -32.38
C LEU A 539 -16.48 19.96 -32.93
N GLN A 540 -15.22 20.00 -33.34
CA GLN A 540 -14.57 21.20 -33.87
C GLN A 540 -15.34 21.73 -35.09
N ASP A 541 -15.72 23.01 -35.04
CA ASP A 541 -16.51 23.71 -36.07
C ASP A 541 -17.96 23.22 -36.28
N PHE A 542 -18.48 22.33 -35.42
CA PHE A 542 -19.90 21.97 -35.44
C PHE A 542 -20.70 22.99 -34.62
N THR A 543 -21.38 23.94 -35.28
CA THR A 543 -22.04 25.10 -34.62
C THR A 543 -23.55 24.95 -34.39
N GLU A 544 -24.14 23.85 -34.87
CA GLU A 544 -25.57 23.60 -34.73
C GLU A 544 -25.90 22.90 -33.40
N GLU A 545 -27.20 22.79 -33.09
CA GLU A 545 -27.67 21.95 -31.97
C GLU A 545 -27.33 20.51 -32.30
N LEU A 546 -26.66 19.78 -31.42
CA LEU A 546 -26.32 18.38 -31.64
C LEU A 546 -27.44 17.48 -31.11
N TYR A 547 -27.89 16.50 -31.88
CA TYR A 547 -28.81 15.49 -31.36
C TYR A 547 -28.32 14.06 -31.64
N PHE A 548 -28.68 13.13 -30.77
CA PHE A 548 -28.56 11.69 -30.99
C PHE A 548 -29.88 11.02 -30.61
N ARG A 549 -30.39 10.14 -31.46
CA ARG A 549 -31.57 9.31 -31.20
C ARG A 549 -31.17 7.86 -31.29
N PHE A 550 -31.42 7.11 -30.22
CA PHE A 550 -31.09 5.70 -30.06
C PHE A 550 -32.38 4.88 -29.98
N VAL A 551 -32.55 3.92 -30.89
CA VAL A 551 -33.72 3.05 -30.95
C VAL A 551 -33.26 1.59 -30.90
N PRO A 552 -33.21 0.96 -29.71
CA PRO A 552 -32.88 -0.46 -29.58
C PRO A 552 -33.98 -1.35 -30.19
N ILE A 553 -33.60 -2.34 -30.98
CA ILE A 553 -34.53 -3.35 -31.51
C ILE A 553 -34.71 -4.43 -30.44
N LYS A 554 -35.72 -4.23 -29.57
CA LYS A 554 -35.97 -5.10 -28.42
C LYS A 554 -36.78 -6.37 -28.76
N SER A 555 -37.69 -6.30 -29.73
CA SER A 555 -38.57 -7.42 -30.07
C SER A 555 -37.83 -8.55 -30.78
N GLU A 556 -38.16 -9.80 -30.44
CA GLU A 556 -37.59 -10.96 -31.13
C GLU A 556 -37.92 -10.97 -32.63
N ALA A 557 -39.14 -10.57 -33.00
CA ALA A 557 -39.52 -10.41 -34.40
C ALA A 557 -38.60 -9.43 -35.14
N GLY A 558 -38.32 -8.25 -34.55
CA GLY A 558 -37.41 -7.27 -35.16
C GLY A 558 -35.97 -7.78 -35.26
N LYS A 559 -35.48 -8.53 -34.26
CA LYS A 559 -34.16 -9.17 -34.34
C LYS A 559 -34.10 -10.20 -35.47
N GLN A 560 -35.14 -11.02 -35.65
CA GLN A 560 -35.21 -12.00 -36.74
C GLN A 560 -35.28 -11.33 -38.12
N GLU A 561 -36.00 -10.22 -38.25
CA GLU A 561 -36.03 -9.46 -39.50
C GLU A 561 -34.66 -8.87 -39.86
N VAL A 562 -33.97 -8.27 -38.88
CA VAL A 562 -32.61 -7.75 -39.08
C VAL A 562 -31.64 -8.88 -39.43
N LYS A 563 -31.74 -10.02 -38.74
CA LYS A 563 -30.98 -11.23 -39.06
C LYS A 563 -31.20 -11.68 -40.50
N ALA A 564 -32.46 -11.81 -40.93
CA ALA A 564 -32.81 -12.24 -42.28
C ALA A 564 -32.28 -11.28 -43.35
N ARG A 565 -32.27 -9.97 -43.07
CA ARG A 565 -31.66 -8.97 -43.97
C ARG A 565 -30.13 -9.08 -44.03
N ALA A 566 -29.49 -9.28 -42.88
CA ALA A 566 -28.04 -9.52 -42.81
C ALA A 566 -27.67 -10.78 -43.60
N GLU A 567 -28.38 -11.89 -43.41
CA GLU A 567 -28.16 -13.14 -44.16
C GLU A 567 -28.35 -12.99 -45.68
N GLN A 568 -29.16 -12.03 -46.13
CA GLN A 568 -29.38 -11.77 -47.55
C GLN A 568 -28.35 -10.83 -48.18
N ASP A 569 -27.62 -10.07 -47.37
CA ASP A 569 -26.66 -9.08 -47.84
C ASP A 569 -25.41 -9.71 -48.48
N ALA A 570 -24.90 -9.10 -49.54
CA ALA A 570 -23.77 -9.63 -50.29
C ALA A 570 -22.45 -9.61 -49.49
N ALA A 571 -22.20 -8.55 -48.71
CA ALA A 571 -20.98 -8.44 -47.91
C ALA A 571 -21.00 -9.41 -46.72
N VAL A 572 -22.18 -9.58 -46.09
CA VAL A 572 -22.37 -10.57 -45.02
C VAL A 572 -22.28 -11.99 -45.56
N LYS A 573 -22.87 -12.30 -46.73
CA LYS A 573 -22.69 -13.61 -47.38
C LYS A 573 -21.24 -13.90 -47.73
N ALA A 574 -20.52 -12.90 -48.23
CA ALA A 574 -19.10 -13.05 -48.51
C ALA A 574 -18.27 -13.32 -47.26
N ALA A 575 -18.65 -12.69 -46.14
CA ALA A 575 -17.98 -12.91 -44.86
C ALA A 575 -18.41 -14.23 -44.18
N ALA A 576 -19.65 -14.66 -44.30
CA ALA A 576 -20.25 -15.78 -43.54
C ALA A 576 -20.32 -17.11 -44.32
N GLY A 577 -20.20 -17.08 -45.64
CA GLY A 577 -20.42 -18.24 -46.50
C GLY A 577 -21.87 -18.76 -46.44
N GLU A 578 -22.07 -20.03 -46.78
CA GLU A 578 -23.38 -20.71 -46.72
C GLU A 578 -23.83 -21.06 -45.29
N LEU A 579 -22.96 -20.87 -44.29
CA LEU A 579 -23.16 -21.29 -42.90
C LEU A 579 -24.10 -20.35 -42.12
N GLY A 580 -24.39 -19.16 -42.68
CA GLY A 580 -25.28 -18.17 -42.09
C GLY A 580 -24.66 -17.36 -40.96
N VAL A 581 -25.45 -16.44 -40.39
CA VAL A 581 -25.02 -15.57 -39.30
C VAL A 581 -25.92 -15.67 -38.09
N THR A 582 -25.35 -15.46 -36.91
CA THR A 582 -26.09 -15.29 -35.66
C THR A 582 -25.98 -13.84 -35.22
N VAL A 583 -27.09 -13.23 -34.79
CA VAL A 583 -27.05 -11.89 -34.20
C VAL A 583 -26.54 -12.01 -32.78
N VAL A 584 -25.47 -11.29 -32.47
CA VAL A 584 -24.88 -11.20 -31.13
C VAL A 584 -25.29 -9.87 -30.51
N GLY A 585 -25.65 -9.85 -29.24
CA GLY A 585 -26.11 -8.61 -28.59
C GLY A 585 -27.41 -8.06 -29.17
N ARG A 586 -27.61 -6.74 -29.05
CA ARG A 586 -28.87 -6.07 -29.42
C ARG A 586 -28.65 -5.12 -30.60
N PRO A 587 -29.37 -5.30 -31.73
CA PRO A 587 -29.33 -4.34 -32.82
C PRO A 587 -29.85 -2.97 -32.37
N MET A 588 -29.24 -1.90 -32.91
CA MET A 588 -29.52 -0.52 -32.50
C MET A 588 -29.55 0.40 -33.71
N THR A 589 -30.61 1.18 -33.86
CA THR A 589 -30.63 2.31 -34.80
C THR A 589 -30.16 3.57 -34.09
N ILE A 590 -29.18 4.26 -34.68
CA ILE A 590 -28.66 5.53 -34.18
C ILE A 590 -28.85 6.60 -35.25
N GLU A 591 -29.49 7.71 -34.91
CA GLU A 591 -29.69 8.87 -35.79
C GLU A 591 -29.05 10.11 -35.15
N THR A 592 -28.39 10.94 -35.95
CA THR A 592 -27.78 12.19 -35.49
C THR A 592 -27.59 13.15 -36.66
N ASN A 593 -27.46 14.44 -36.39
CA ASN A 593 -27.00 15.43 -37.36
C ASN A 593 -25.47 15.59 -37.42
N LEU A 594 -24.70 14.82 -36.65
CA LEU A 594 -23.23 14.83 -36.69
C LEU A 594 -22.68 13.96 -37.84
N GLN A 595 -23.08 14.27 -39.07
CA GLN A 595 -22.71 13.50 -40.26
C GLN A 595 -21.29 13.81 -40.74
N ASN A 596 -20.64 12.83 -41.38
CA ASN A 596 -19.29 12.93 -41.97
C ASN A 596 -18.18 13.29 -40.96
N ARG A 597 -18.38 12.95 -39.69
CA ARG A 597 -17.43 13.21 -38.59
C ARG A 597 -17.20 11.92 -37.82
N GLU A 598 -15.93 11.61 -37.54
CA GLU A 598 -15.56 10.34 -36.92
C GLU A 598 -16.04 10.26 -35.46
N VAL A 599 -16.72 9.18 -35.11
CA VAL A 599 -17.19 8.88 -33.76
C VAL A 599 -16.86 7.43 -33.44
N THR A 600 -16.46 7.17 -32.21
CA THR A 600 -16.24 5.80 -31.74
C THR A 600 -17.51 5.26 -31.09
N LEU A 601 -17.96 4.09 -31.54
CA LEU A 601 -19.05 3.35 -30.94
C LEU A 601 -18.50 2.12 -30.21
N ILE A 602 -19.05 1.83 -29.03
CA ILE A 602 -18.78 0.61 -28.28
C ILE A 602 -20.14 -0.08 -28.03
N MET A 603 -20.35 -1.22 -28.65
CA MET A 603 -21.56 -2.03 -28.46
C MET A 603 -21.30 -3.16 -27.45
N PRO A 604 -22.00 -3.22 -26.30
CA PRO A 604 -21.82 -4.27 -25.30
C PRO A 604 -22.23 -5.67 -25.79
N LEU A 605 -21.49 -6.70 -25.39
CA LEU A 605 -21.76 -8.12 -25.68
C LEU A 605 -22.64 -8.79 -24.59
N LYS A 606 -23.55 -8.03 -23.95
CA LYS A 606 -24.34 -8.48 -22.79
C LYS A 606 -24.94 -9.90 -23.02
N GLY A 607 -24.60 -10.83 -22.13
CA GLY A 607 -25.11 -12.21 -22.12
C GLY A 607 -24.38 -13.19 -23.06
N THR A 608 -23.33 -12.78 -23.76
CA THR A 608 -22.53 -13.66 -24.63
C THR A 608 -21.05 -13.54 -24.25
N SER A 609 -20.44 -14.64 -23.81
CA SER A 609 -18.98 -14.71 -23.63
C SER A 609 -18.37 -15.24 -24.92
N LEU A 610 -17.51 -14.46 -25.57
CA LEU A 610 -16.83 -14.88 -26.81
C LEU A 610 -15.36 -15.15 -26.52
N SER A 611 -14.86 -16.30 -26.98
CA SER A 611 -13.44 -16.62 -27.00
C SER A 611 -12.68 -15.78 -28.05
N GLN A 612 -11.35 -15.71 -27.94
CA GLN A 612 -10.52 -14.92 -28.86
C GLN A 612 -10.67 -15.37 -30.33
N ALA A 613 -10.92 -16.66 -30.57
CA ALA A 613 -11.19 -17.20 -31.91
C ALA A 613 -12.56 -16.75 -32.44
N GLU A 614 -13.58 -16.72 -31.59
CA GLU A 614 -14.93 -16.30 -31.98
C GLU A 614 -15.03 -14.81 -32.30
N LEU A 615 -14.12 -13.98 -31.77
CA LEU A 615 -14.04 -12.55 -32.10
C LEU A 615 -13.58 -12.29 -33.54
N ALA A 616 -12.74 -13.16 -34.11
CA ALA A 616 -12.31 -13.05 -35.50
C ALA A 616 -13.49 -13.24 -36.47
N ASN A 617 -14.53 -13.94 -36.01
CA ASN A 617 -15.76 -14.23 -36.75
C ASN A 617 -16.87 -13.21 -36.48
N LEU A 618 -16.57 -12.10 -35.81
CA LEU A 618 -17.54 -11.06 -35.50
C LEU A 618 -17.44 -9.90 -36.50
N GLY A 619 -18.58 -9.54 -37.07
CA GLY A 619 -18.76 -8.37 -37.91
C GLY A 619 -19.86 -7.46 -37.36
N ILE A 620 -19.83 -6.19 -37.76
CA ILE A 620 -20.87 -5.21 -37.49
C ILE A 620 -21.55 -4.92 -38.83
N TYR A 621 -22.72 -5.51 -39.02
CA TYR A 621 -23.57 -5.23 -40.18
C TYR A 621 -24.26 -3.88 -39.99
N VAL A 622 -24.02 -2.97 -40.93
CA VAL A 622 -24.53 -1.60 -40.93
C VAL A 622 -25.52 -1.42 -42.07
N GLU A 623 -26.74 -1.01 -41.76
CA GLU A 623 -27.76 -0.63 -42.76
C GLU A 623 -27.95 0.89 -42.75
N HIS A 624 -27.45 1.55 -43.80
CA HIS A 624 -27.59 2.99 -43.95
C HIS A 624 -29.01 3.39 -44.36
N GLY A 625 -29.43 4.60 -43.96
CA GLY A 625 -30.74 5.15 -44.31
C GLY A 625 -30.97 5.38 -45.80
N ASP A 626 -29.90 5.41 -46.61
CA ASP A 626 -29.95 5.46 -48.08
C ASP A 626 -30.08 4.06 -48.73
N GLY A 627 -30.18 3.01 -47.92
CA GLY A 627 -30.29 1.61 -48.36
C GLY A 627 -28.95 0.94 -48.66
N THR A 628 -27.83 1.66 -48.56
CA THR A 628 -26.50 1.05 -48.67
C THR A 628 -26.17 0.24 -47.41
N LYS A 629 -25.34 -0.78 -47.57
CA LYS A 629 -24.99 -1.74 -46.52
C LYS A 629 -23.49 -1.91 -46.45
N GLU A 630 -22.97 -2.08 -45.25
CA GLU A 630 -21.55 -2.27 -45.00
C GLU A 630 -21.35 -3.31 -43.89
N LEU A 631 -20.24 -4.05 -43.97
CA LEU A 631 -19.79 -4.92 -42.90
C LEU A 631 -18.48 -4.37 -42.35
N LEU A 632 -18.52 -3.90 -41.11
CA LEU A 632 -17.36 -3.39 -40.40
C LEU A 632 -16.79 -4.46 -39.46
N HIS A 633 -15.52 -4.31 -39.09
CA HIS A 633 -14.90 -5.10 -38.03
C HIS A 633 -14.49 -4.18 -36.89
N GLY A 634 -14.74 -4.62 -35.67
CA GLY A 634 -14.39 -3.90 -34.46
C GLY A 634 -13.30 -4.61 -33.67
N LYS A 635 -12.84 -3.94 -32.62
CA LYS A 635 -11.89 -4.47 -31.65
C LYS A 635 -12.63 -4.85 -30.37
N LEU A 636 -12.32 -6.00 -29.78
CA LEU A 636 -12.79 -6.32 -28.44
C LEU A 636 -12.17 -5.36 -27.43
N VAL A 637 -13.03 -4.75 -26.63
CA VAL A 637 -12.67 -3.94 -25.46
C VAL A 637 -13.37 -4.49 -24.23
N THR A 638 -12.77 -4.25 -23.08
CA THR A 638 -13.32 -4.61 -21.77
C THR A 638 -13.35 -3.34 -20.94
N ASP A 639 -14.50 -3.03 -20.34
CA ASP A 639 -14.60 -1.88 -19.45
C ASP A 639 -14.17 -2.22 -18.01
N GLU A 640 -14.15 -1.21 -17.15
CA GLU A 640 -13.69 -1.30 -15.75
C GLU A 640 -14.51 -2.30 -14.92
N SER A 641 -15.75 -2.60 -15.34
CA SER A 641 -16.61 -3.61 -14.70
C SER A 641 -16.33 -5.04 -15.19
N GLY A 642 -15.39 -5.23 -16.12
CA GLY A 642 -15.14 -6.49 -16.79
C GLY A 642 -16.13 -6.80 -17.92
N ALA A 643 -17.03 -5.88 -18.26
CA ALA A 643 -17.99 -6.10 -19.33
C ALA A 643 -17.33 -5.96 -20.71
N GLN A 644 -17.53 -6.96 -21.56
CA GLN A 644 -16.99 -6.98 -22.91
C GLN A 644 -17.88 -6.19 -23.89
N GLY A 645 -17.24 -5.52 -24.84
CA GLY A 645 -17.91 -4.80 -25.93
C GLY A 645 -17.03 -4.72 -27.17
N ILE A 646 -17.64 -4.34 -28.29
CA ILE A 646 -16.95 -4.19 -29.58
C ILE A 646 -16.85 -2.71 -29.91
N GLU A 647 -15.61 -2.23 -30.00
CA GLU A 647 -15.25 -0.86 -30.36
C GLU A 647 -14.99 -0.73 -31.87
N PHE A 648 -15.61 0.25 -32.52
CA PHE A 648 -15.40 0.56 -33.93
C PHE A 648 -15.69 2.04 -34.22
N LYS A 649 -15.12 2.55 -35.31
CA LYS A 649 -15.27 3.95 -35.72
C LYS A 649 -16.27 4.08 -36.86
N VAL A 650 -17.10 5.11 -36.80
CA VAL A 650 -18.10 5.41 -37.84
C VAL A 650 -18.12 6.90 -38.13
N SER A 651 -18.56 7.25 -39.35
CA SER A 651 -18.86 8.64 -39.74
C SER A 651 -20.26 8.82 -40.32
N LYS A 652 -20.99 7.70 -40.47
CA LYS A 652 -22.39 7.61 -40.89
C LYS A 652 -23.16 6.81 -39.86
N PHE A 653 -24.32 7.33 -39.45
CA PHE A 653 -25.15 6.75 -38.40
C PHE A 653 -26.38 6.08 -38.99
N SER A 654 -26.72 4.90 -38.47
CA SER A 654 -27.46 3.86 -39.19
C SER A 654 -27.99 2.80 -38.21
N THR A 655 -28.51 1.70 -38.74
CA THR A 655 -28.79 0.51 -37.92
C THR A 655 -27.54 -0.35 -37.83
N PHE A 656 -27.08 -0.61 -36.61
CA PHE A 656 -25.91 -1.42 -36.31
C PHE A 656 -26.32 -2.75 -35.70
N THR A 657 -25.79 -3.85 -36.25
CA THR A 657 -26.07 -5.21 -35.82
C THR A 657 -24.77 -5.98 -35.69
N LEU A 658 -24.44 -6.45 -34.49
CA LEU A 658 -23.34 -7.40 -34.34
C LEU A 658 -23.79 -8.76 -34.88
N VAL A 659 -23.06 -9.27 -35.85
CA VAL A 659 -23.29 -10.57 -36.47
C VAL A 659 -22.04 -11.43 -36.28
N LYS A 660 -22.22 -12.64 -35.78
CA LYS A 660 -21.18 -13.67 -35.74
C LYS A 660 -21.42 -14.63 -36.89
N THR A 661 -20.43 -14.77 -37.76
CA THR A 661 -20.43 -15.78 -38.82
C THR A 661 -20.33 -17.16 -38.22
N ALA A 662 -21.14 -18.11 -38.71
CA ALA A 662 -21.01 -19.50 -38.28
C ALA A 662 -19.74 -20.13 -38.87
N GLY A 663 -19.12 -21.01 -38.08
CA GLY A 663 -17.92 -21.75 -38.47
C GLY A 663 -16.59 -21.04 -38.19
N ASP A 664 -15.55 -21.85 -37.99
CA ASP A 664 -14.16 -21.40 -37.83
C ASP A 664 -13.48 -21.31 -39.20
N VAL A 665 -12.30 -20.66 -39.25
CA VAL A 665 -11.56 -20.44 -40.50
C VAL A 665 -10.30 -21.28 -40.50
N HIS A 666 -10.12 -22.06 -41.56
CA HIS A 666 -8.83 -22.64 -41.90
C HIS A 666 -8.13 -21.76 -42.91
N GLU A 667 -6.98 -21.22 -42.50
CA GLU A 667 -6.08 -20.51 -43.41
C GLU A 667 -5.34 -21.50 -44.32
N ALA A 668 -5.18 -21.11 -45.59
CA ALA A 668 -4.33 -21.81 -46.54
C ALA A 668 -2.87 -21.78 -46.05
N TYR A 669 -2.28 -22.97 -45.87
CA TYR A 669 -0.90 -23.10 -45.41
C TYR A 669 0.09 -23.47 -46.53
N VAL A 670 -0.42 -23.87 -47.70
CA VAL A 670 0.34 -24.13 -48.93
C VAL A 670 -0.11 -23.19 -50.04
N GLN A 671 0.86 -22.69 -50.81
CA GLN A 671 0.62 -21.95 -52.04
C GLN A 671 1.08 -22.79 -53.23
N GLY A 672 0.43 -22.58 -54.39
CA GLY A 672 0.91 -23.10 -55.67
C GLY A 672 1.92 -22.17 -56.32
N TYR A 673 2.18 -22.40 -57.60
CA TYR A 673 3.18 -21.67 -58.38
C TYR A 673 2.54 -20.50 -59.13
N ALA A 674 3.38 -19.53 -59.52
CA ALA A 674 2.95 -18.36 -60.28
C ALA A 674 2.31 -18.70 -61.64
N ASP A 675 2.52 -19.92 -62.16
CA ASP A 675 1.91 -20.43 -63.38
C ASP A 675 0.50 -21.06 -63.19
N GLY A 676 -0.05 -20.99 -61.98
CA GLY A 676 -1.37 -21.52 -61.63
C GLY A 676 -1.40 -23.04 -61.40
N THR A 677 -0.24 -23.68 -61.20
CA THR A 677 -0.14 -25.13 -60.89
C THR A 677 0.12 -25.39 -59.41
N PHE A 678 -0.31 -26.54 -58.89
CA PHE A 678 0.05 -27.02 -57.56
C PHE A 678 1.29 -27.92 -57.57
N ARG A 679 1.51 -28.65 -58.67
CA ARG A 679 2.54 -29.67 -58.89
C ARG A 679 2.46 -30.83 -57.90
N PRO A 680 1.33 -31.57 -57.84
CA PRO A 680 1.07 -32.58 -56.80
C PRO A 680 2.13 -33.68 -56.72
N GLU A 681 2.69 -34.08 -57.87
CA GLU A 681 3.69 -35.14 -57.97
C GLU A 681 5.14 -34.67 -57.79
N ARG A 682 5.37 -33.35 -57.67
CA ARG A 682 6.72 -32.85 -57.39
C ARG A 682 7.11 -33.21 -55.96
N THR A 683 8.32 -33.70 -55.77
CA THR A 683 8.87 -33.95 -54.44
C THR A 683 9.01 -32.65 -53.66
N ILE A 684 8.55 -32.63 -52.41
CA ILE A 684 8.63 -31.46 -51.53
C ILE A 684 10.00 -31.39 -50.85
N THR A 685 10.55 -30.19 -50.75
CA THR A 685 11.86 -29.96 -50.13
C THR A 685 11.74 -29.82 -48.61
N ARG A 686 12.85 -29.99 -47.90
CA ARG A 686 12.93 -29.75 -46.45
C ARG A 686 12.60 -28.30 -46.10
N ALA A 687 12.99 -27.33 -46.92
CA ALA A 687 12.66 -25.91 -46.74
C ALA A 687 11.15 -25.65 -46.81
N GLU A 688 10.47 -26.28 -47.76
CA GLU A 688 9.02 -26.13 -47.94
C GLU A 688 8.22 -26.74 -46.79
N ILE A 689 8.67 -27.89 -46.26
CA ILE A 689 8.06 -28.46 -45.04
C ILE A 689 8.29 -27.54 -43.83
N ALA A 690 9.49 -26.98 -43.66
CA ALA A 690 9.74 -26.03 -42.58
C ALA A 690 8.82 -24.80 -42.68
N ALA A 691 8.60 -24.29 -43.90
CA ALA A 691 7.67 -23.18 -44.15
C ALA A 691 6.22 -23.55 -43.78
N ILE A 692 5.76 -24.73 -44.16
CA ILE A 692 4.43 -25.24 -43.78
C ILE A 692 4.30 -25.28 -42.25
N LEU A 693 5.25 -25.91 -41.56
CA LEU A 693 5.22 -26.04 -40.10
C LEU A 693 5.22 -24.70 -39.38
N SER A 694 6.00 -23.74 -39.87
CA SER A 694 6.04 -22.40 -39.27
C SER A 694 4.72 -21.64 -39.36
N ARG A 695 3.81 -22.05 -40.25
CA ARG A 695 2.47 -21.48 -40.41
C ARG A 695 1.40 -22.26 -39.64
N THR A 696 1.60 -23.57 -39.46
CA THR A 696 0.55 -24.47 -38.94
C THR A 696 0.78 -24.96 -37.52
N VAL A 697 1.99 -24.79 -36.97
CA VAL A 697 2.37 -25.35 -35.67
C VAL A 697 3.00 -24.29 -34.77
N THR A 698 2.49 -24.20 -33.55
CA THR A 698 3.05 -23.36 -32.48
C THR A 698 3.45 -24.24 -31.29
N LEU A 699 4.75 -24.33 -31.00
CA LEU A 699 5.31 -25.09 -29.88
C LEU A 699 6.37 -24.25 -29.14
N PRO A 700 6.65 -24.54 -27.86
CA PRO A 700 7.77 -23.92 -27.15
C PRO A 700 9.08 -24.03 -27.94
N ALA A 701 9.78 -22.92 -28.11
CA ALA A 701 10.93 -22.80 -28.99
C ALA A 701 12.17 -22.34 -28.21
N ALA A 702 13.34 -22.90 -28.52
CA ALA A 702 14.61 -22.47 -27.95
C ALA A 702 14.92 -21.00 -28.30
N THR A 703 15.53 -20.26 -27.36
CA THR A 703 15.82 -18.83 -27.51
C THR A 703 17.03 -18.53 -28.39
N ALA A 704 18.01 -19.45 -28.46
CA ALA A 704 19.23 -19.27 -29.24
C ALA A 704 18.96 -19.33 -30.75
N ASP A 705 19.46 -18.36 -31.50
CA ASP A 705 19.38 -18.35 -32.96
C ASP A 705 20.13 -19.52 -33.58
N ILE A 706 19.48 -20.17 -34.55
CA ILE A 706 20.02 -21.31 -35.28
C ILE A 706 20.42 -20.84 -36.68
N ASP A 707 21.70 -20.91 -36.99
CA ASP A 707 22.24 -20.65 -38.33
C ASP A 707 22.83 -21.94 -38.94
N TYR A 708 22.66 -22.08 -40.24
CA TYR A 708 23.24 -23.18 -41.03
C TYR A 708 24.15 -22.61 -42.13
N SER A 709 25.26 -23.30 -42.38
CA SER A 709 26.33 -22.86 -43.29
C SER A 709 25.92 -22.81 -44.77
N ASP A 710 24.88 -23.56 -45.16
CA ASP A 710 24.33 -23.62 -46.51
C ASP A 710 23.15 -22.66 -46.73
N MET A 711 22.94 -21.69 -45.84
CA MET A 711 21.83 -20.75 -45.90
C MET A 711 22.30 -19.30 -45.87
N ALA A 712 22.16 -18.59 -47.00
CA ALA A 712 22.40 -17.17 -47.07
C ALA A 712 21.42 -16.38 -46.16
N SER A 713 21.84 -15.22 -45.67
CA SER A 713 21.04 -14.37 -44.77
C SER A 713 19.67 -13.98 -45.35
N GLY A 714 19.57 -13.83 -46.67
CA GLY A 714 18.33 -13.51 -47.40
C GLY A 714 17.55 -14.72 -47.93
N TYR A 715 17.89 -15.95 -47.53
CA TYR A 715 17.18 -17.14 -48.01
C TYR A 715 15.73 -17.16 -47.50
N TRP A 716 14.77 -17.34 -48.42
CA TRP A 716 13.34 -17.13 -48.15
C TRP A 716 12.78 -17.96 -46.99
N ALA A 717 13.26 -19.19 -46.80
CA ALA A 717 12.81 -20.08 -45.72
C ALA A 717 13.68 -19.99 -44.45
N LYS A 718 14.61 -19.03 -44.35
CA LYS A 718 15.55 -18.95 -43.22
C LYS A 718 14.83 -18.87 -41.87
N SER A 719 13.84 -17.97 -41.77
CA SER A 719 13.03 -17.82 -40.54
C SER A 719 12.25 -19.10 -40.21
N ALA A 720 11.61 -19.70 -41.21
CA ALA A 720 10.84 -20.92 -41.04
C ALA A 720 11.69 -22.12 -40.59
N ILE A 721 12.87 -22.30 -41.19
CA ILE A 721 13.83 -23.35 -40.84
C ILE A 721 14.37 -23.15 -39.42
N SER A 722 14.70 -21.90 -39.05
CA SER A 722 15.10 -21.56 -37.69
C SER A 722 13.98 -21.90 -36.70
N SER A 723 12.74 -21.48 -36.98
CA SER A 723 11.57 -21.76 -36.14
C SER A 723 11.34 -23.28 -35.96
N ALA A 724 11.30 -24.04 -37.06
CA ALA A 724 11.14 -25.49 -37.02
C ALA A 724 12.28 -26.22 -36.30
N THR A 725 13.51 -25.67 -36.32
CA THR A 725 14.63 -26.23 -35.56
C THR A 725 14.53 -25.88 -34.08
N LYS A 726 14.19 -24.64 -33.73
CA LYS A 726 14.01 -24.18 -32.35
C LYS A 726 12.89 -24.93 -31.63
N MET A 727 11.84 -25.31 -32.35
CA MET A 727 10.76 -26.18 -31.86
C MET A 727 11.15 -27.66 -31.77
N GLY A 728 12.39 -28.04 -32.12
CA GLY A 728 12.86 -29.42 -32.10
C GLY A 728 12.26 -30.34 -33.17
N LEU A 729 11.44 -29.80 -34.08
CA LEU A 729 10.72 -30.55 -35.11
C LEU A 729 11.68 -31.04 -36.20
N MET A 730 12.53 -30.15 -36.71
CA MET A 730 13.53 -30.45 -37.73
C MET A 730 14.95 -30.29 -37.18
N LYS A 731 15.91 -30.97 -37.81
CA LYS A 731 17.33 -30.91 -37.45
C LYS A 731 18.18 -30.86 -38.72
N GLY A 732 19.24 -30.05 -38.72
CA GLY A 732 20.28 -30.08 -39.74
C GLY A 732 21.23 -31.27 -39.58
N TYR A 733 22.16 -31.39 -40.52
CA TYR A 733 23.18 -32.43 -40.56
C TYR A 733 24.37 -32.08 -39.65
N ALA A 734 25.12 -33.10 -39.23
CA ALA A 734 26.28 -32.95 -38.35
C ALA A 734 27.40 -32.06 -38.93
N ASN A 735 27.43 -31.87 -40.25
CA ASN A 735 28.38 -31.00 -40.95
C ASN A 735 27.99 -29.51 -40.92
N GLY A 736 26.95 -29.12 -40.16
CA GLY A 736 26.51 -27.73 -40.04
C GLY A 736 25.65 -27.21 -41.20
N THR A 737 25.14 -28.10 -42.06
CA THR A 737 24.21 -27.75 -43.15
C THR A 737 22.77 -28.18 -42.83
N PHE A 738 21.76 -27.50 -43.35
CA PHE A 738 20.36 -27.94 -43.23
C PHE A 738 19.90 -28.83 -44.40
N GLY A 739 20.47 -28.64 -45.58
CA GLY A 739 20.05 -29.26 -46.84
C GLY A 739 18.67 -28.79 -47.28
N ALA A 740 18.46 -27.47 -47.30
CA ALA A 740 17.16 -26.84 -47.54
C ALA A 740 16.45 -27.33 -48.83
N GLU A 741 17.20 -27.45 -49.92
CA GLU A 741 16.69 -27.87 -51.24
C GLU A 741 16.59 -29.40 -51.42
N LYS A 742 17.02 -30.19 -50.42
CA LYS A 742 16.91 -31.66 -50.52
C LYS A 742 15.45 -32.08 -50.37
N PRO A 743 14.96 -33.03 -51.18
CA PRO A 743 13.66 -33.65 -50.95
C PRO A 743 13.59 -34.30 -49.57
N ILE A 744 12.48 -34.10 -48.86
CA ILE A 744 12.24 -34.80 -47.61
C ILE A 744 11.87 -36.26 -47.88
N THR A 745 12.42 -37.17 -47.10
CA THR A 745 12.11 -38.61 -47.18
C THR A 745 10.89 -38.96 -46.34
N ARG A 746 10.25 -40.10 -46.66
CA ARG A 746 9.12 -40.63 -45.89
C ARG A 746 9.47 -40.89 -44.42
N ALA A 747 10.69 -41.37 -44.14
CA ALA A 747 11.17 -41.57 -42.77
C ALA A 747 11.32 -40.24 -42.00
N GLU A 748 11.88 -39.21 -42.62
CA GLU A 748 11.99 -37.88 -41.99
C GLU A 748 10.63 -37.26 -41.71
N LEU A 749 9.68 -37.39 -42.64
CA LEU A 749 8.32 -36.91 -42.42
C LEU A 749 7.58 -37.71 -41.34
N ALA A 750 7.80 -39.02 -41.26
CA ALA A 750 7.26 -39.86 -40.18
C ALA A 750 7.81 -39.46 -38.80
N SER A 751 9.12 -39.20 -38.70
CA SER A 751 9.73 -38.70 -37.47
C SER A 751 9.24 -37.33 -37.07
N LEU A 752 8.99 -36.44 -38.04
CA LEU A 752 8.35 -35.15 -37.79
C LEU A 752 6.93 -35.34 -37.21
N ALA A 753 6.11 -36.13 -37.88
CA ALA A 753 4.73 -36.44 -37.49
C ALA A 753 4.66 -37.06 -36.08
N ALA A 754 5.55 -38.00 -35.78
CA ALA A 754 5.70 -38.60 -34.46
C ALA A 754 5.97 -37.56 -33.35
N LYS A 755 6.87 -36.60 -33.61
CA LYS A 755 7.18 -35.53 -32.66
C LYS A 755 6.03 -34.57 -32.43
N LEU A 756 5.25 -34.26 -33.47
CA LEU A 756 4.06 -33.42 -33.36
C LEU A 756 2.99 -34.09 -32.50
N MET A 757 2.73 -35.38 -32.71
CA MET A 757 1.81 -36.15 -31.87
C MET A 757 2.25 -36.26 -30.40
N ALA A 758 3.56 -36.17 -30.13
CA ALA A 758 4.12 -36.22 -28.78
C ALA A 758 4.28 -34.82 -28.11
N GLY A 759 3.92 -33.72 -28.79
CA GLY A 759 3.95 -32.37 -28.22
C GLY A 759 5.35 -31.73 -28.07
N ALA A 760 6.33 -32.11 -28.90
CA ALA A 760 7.71 -31.60 -28.89
C ALA A 760 8.50 -31.74 -27.57
N ALA A 761 8.18 -32.74 -26.73
CA ALA A 761 9.10 -33.16 -25.68
C ALA A 761 10.33 -33.85 -26.32
N THR A 762 11.55 -33.42 -25.95
CA THR A 762 12.79 -34.10 -26.30
C THR A 762 12.93 -35.37 -25.46
N GLY A 763 12.30 -36.46 -25.90
CA GLY A 763 12.41 -37.77 -25.28
C GLY A 763 11.92 -38.83 -26.26
N ASP A 764 12.59 -39.98 -26.28
CA ASP A 764 12.33 -41.08 -27.20
C ASP A 764 10.83 -41.34 -27.37
N ALA A 765 10.39 -41.37 -28.64
CA ALA A 765 9.00 -41.66 -29.00
C ALA A 765 8.53 -42.89 -28.23
N ALA A 766 7.54 -42.71 -27.36
CA ALA A 766 6.96 -43.80 -26.58
C ALA A 766 6.58 -44.94 -27.54
N ALA A 767 7.03 -46.16 -27.22
CA ALA A 767 6.90 -47.33 -28.09
C ALA A 767 5.42 -47.65 -28.37
N ALA A 768 4.90 -47.12 -29.47
CA ALA A 768 3.56 -47.44 -29.95
C ALA A 768 3.57 -48.81 -30.68
N ALA A 769 2.55 -49.63 -30.41
CA ALA A 769 2.41 -51.01 -30.86
C ALA A 769 1.98 -51.16 -32.33
N GLY A 770 2.62 -50.45 -33.25
CA GLY A 770 2.49 -50.71 -34.70
C GLY A 770 3.25 -51.99 -35.09
N ALA A 771 2.70 -52.76 -36.04
CA ALA A 771 3.35 -53.97 -36.57
C ALA A 771 4.72 -53.66 -37.22
N GLY A 772 4.96 -52.40 -37.58
CA GLY A 772 6.17 -51.98 -38.30
C GLY A 772 6.18 -52.50 -39.73
N PHE A 773 7.31 -52.31 -40.41
CA PHE A 773 7.53 -52.78 -41.77
C PHE A 773 8.87 -53.47 -41.86
N ALA A 774 8.99 -54.51 -42.68
CA ALA A 774 10.22 -55.28 -42.81
C ALA A 774 11.40 -54.41 -43.30
N ASP A 775 11.13 -53.41 -44.13
CA ASP A 775 12.12 -52.50 -44.70
C ASP A 775 12.50 -51.32 -43.78
N THR A 776 11.96 -51.27 -42.55
CA THR A 776 12.27 -50.22 -41.56
C THR A 776 12.84 -50.77 -40.25
N ALA A 777 12.89 -52.10 -40.09
CA ALA A 777 13.44 -52.76 -38.92
C ALA A 777 14.92 -52.40 -38.70
N GLY A 778 15.26 -52.00 -37.47
CA GLY A 778 16.61 -51.59 -37.07
C GLY A 778 17.04 -50.21 -37.58
N THR A 779 16.16 -49.45 -38.22
CA THR A 779 16.47 -48.09 -38.69
C THR A 779 16.17 -47.03 -37.62
N TRP A 780 16.84 -45.88 -37.72
CA TRP A 780 16.65 -44.74 -36.80
C TRP A 780 15.20 -44.22 -36.75
N ALA A 781 14.40 -44.49 -37.78
CA ALA A 781 13.01 -44.03 -37.89
C ALA A 781 11.98 -45.09 -37.48
N GLU A 782 12.40 -46.31 -37.12
CA GLU A 782 11.49 -47.45 -36.87
C GLU A 782 10.39 -47.11 -35.85
N ALA A 783 10.77 -46.52 -34.71
CA ALA A 783 9.83 -46.16 -33.64
C ALA A 783 8.81 -45.10 -34.11
N ALA A 784 9.28 -44.05 -34.78
CA ALA A 784 8.42 -43.02 -35.34
C ALA A 784 7.46 -43.58 -36.39
N ILE A 785 7.95 -44.48 -37.25
CA ILE A 785 7.16 -45.13 -38.29
C ILE A 785 6.05 -46.01 -37.69
N LYS A 786 6.36 -46.78 -36.63
CA LYS A 786 5.35 -47.55 -35.89
C LYS A 786 4.27 -46.66 -35.28
N GLN A 787 4.66 -45.52 -34.73
CA GLN A 787 3.74 -44.56 -34.10
C GLN A 787 2.77 -43.92 -35.12
N VAL A 788 3.29 -43.40 -36.23
CA VAL A 788 2.43 -42.79 -37.27
C VAL A 788 1.56 -43.83 -37.99
N GLN A 789 2.01 -45.07 -38.05
CA GLN A 789 1.23 -46.20 -38.56
C GLN A 789 0.07 -46.53 -37.61
N SER A 790 0.33 -46.68 -36.31
CA SER A 790 -0.72 -46.98 -35.32
C SER A 790 -1.75 -45.86 -35.22
N ALA A 791 -1.33 -44.61 -35.41
CA ALA A 791 -2.22 -43.44 -35.44
C ALA A 791 -2.96 -43.25 -36.78
N GLY A 792 -2.70 -44.08 -37.80
CA GLY A 792 -3.34 -43.97 -39.11
C GLY A 792 -2.91 -42.77 -39.96
N ILE A 793 -1.90 -42.01 -39.51
CA ILE A 793 -1.39 -40.81 -40.18
C ILE A 793 -0.68 -41.19 -41.48
N ILE A 794 0.30 -42.10 -41.41
CA ILE A 794 1.04 -42.59 -42.59
C ILE A 794 0.83 -44.10 -42.72
N LYS A 795 0.32 -44.53 -43.87
CA LYS A 795 0.16 -45.94 -44.22
C LYS A 795 1.36 -46.43 -45.06
N GLY A 796 1.63 -47.74 -44.97
CA GLY A 796 2.53 -48.42 -45.88
C GLY A 796 1.89 -48.71 -47.24
N TYR A 797 2.67 -49.26 -48.15
CA TYR A 797 2.22 -49.68 -49.46
C TYR A 797 1.52 -51.03 -49.41
N ALA A 798 0.74 -51.34 -50.45
CA ALA A 798 0.00 -52.60 -50.55
C ALA A 798 0.90 -53.85 -50.58
N ASP A 799 2.18 -53.68 -50.95
CA ASP A 799 3.22 -54.72 -50.94
C ASP A 799 3.80 -54.99 -49.53
N GLY A 800 3.31 -54.29 -48.50
CA GLY A 800 3.78 -54.42 -47.12
C GLY A 800 5.06 -53.65 -46.79
N SER A 801 5.53 -52.77 -47.68
CA SER A 801 6.70 -51.91 -47.45
C SER A 801 6.33 -50.50 -46.94
N PHE A 802 7.25 -49.82 -46.26
CA PHE A 802 7.11 -48.40 -45.93
C PHE A 802 7.84 -47.46 -46.90
N ARG A 803 8.95 -47.93 -47.48
CA ARG A 803 9.91 -47.20 -48.34
C ARG A 803 10.48 -45.95 -47.65
N PRO A 804 11.23 -46.10 -46.54
CA PRO A 804 11.66 -44.98 -45.69
C PRO A 804 12.48 -43.91 -46.42
N ASN A 805 13.28 -44.30 -47.41
CA ASN A 805 14.15 -43.39 -48.17
C ASN A 805 13.48 -42.77 -49.41
N LYS A 806 12.23 -43.13 -49.75
CA LYS A 806 11.53 -42.55 -50.89
C LYS A 806 11.20 -41.08 -50.58
N PRO A 807 11.49 -40.13 -51.48
CA PRO A 807 11.03 -38.76 -51.36
C PRO A 807 9.50 -38.64 -51.32
N VAL A 808 9.00 -37.68 -50.56
CA VAL A 808 7.56 -37.39 -50.43
C VAL A 808 7.13 -36.39 -51.48
N THR A 809 6.01 -36.65 -52.18
CA THR A 809 5.42 -35.69 -53.11
C THR A 809 4.66 -34.60 -52.36
N ARG A 810 4.39 -33.46 -53.00
CA ARG A 810 3.58 -32.38 -52.39
C ARG A 810 2.19 -32.87 -52.00
N ALA A 811 1.55 -33.69 -52.83
CA ALA A 811 0.25 -34.30 -52.54
C ALA A 811 0.31 -35.24 -51.32
N GLU A 812 1.34 -36.10 -51.24
CA GLU A 812 1.56 -36.95 -50.06
C GLU A 812 1.79 -36.12 -48.79
N ALA A 813 2.52 -35.00 -48.89
CA ALA A 813 2.83 -34.15 -47.76
C ALA A 813 1.59 -33.45 -47.17
N VAL A 814 0.74 -32.83 -48.00
CA VAL A 814 -0.46 -32.13 -47.51
C VAL A 814 -1.48 -33.09 -46.90
N ALA A 815 -1.66 -34.29 -47.48
CA ALA A 815 -2.54 -35.31 -46.93
C ALA A 815 -2.09 -35.81 -45.54
N ILE A 816 -0.77 -35.80 -45.29
CA ILE A 816 -0.21 -36.14 -43.97
C ILE A 816 -0.39 -34.97 -42.99
N VAL A 817 -0.15 -33.74 -43.44
CA VAL A 817 -0.27 -32.54 -42.59
C VAL A 817 -1.72 -32.30 -42.16
N ASN A 818 -2.70 -32.42 -43.06
CA ASN A 818 -4.13 -32.29 -42.71
C ASN A 818 -4.52 -33.23 -41.57
N LYS A 819 -4.16 -34.51 -41.69
CA LYS A 819 -4.43 -35.51 -40.64
C LYS A 819 -3.76 -35.17 -39.30
N LEU A 820 -2.54 -34.64 -39.33
CA LEU A 820 -1.84 -34.24 -38.12
C LEU A 820 -2.48 -33.02 -37.45
N LEU A 821 -3.07 -32.14 -38.24
CA LEU A 821 -3.81 -30.98 -37.77
C LEU A 821 -5.25 -31.32 -37.37
N GLY A 822 -5.68 -32.58 -37.55
CA GLY A 822 -7.06 -33.01 -37.28
C GLY A 822 -8.07 -32.52 -38.32
N ARG A 823 -7.61 -32.06 -39.49
CA ARG A 823 -8.47 -31.49 -40.53
C ARG A 823 -9.16 -32.56 -41.36
N ASP A 824 -10.48 -32.47 -41.50
CA ASP A 824 -11.27 -33.40 -42.30
C ASP A 824 -11.61 -32.80 -43.66
N SER A 825 -10.83 -33.16 -44.67
CA SER A 825 -11.03 -32.66 -46.04
C SER A 825 -12.17 -33.37 -46.78
N SER A 826 -12.85 -34.36 -46.19
CA SER A 826 -13.79 -35.23 -46.92
C SER A 826 -15.01 -34.50 -47.52
N SER A 827 -15.36 -33.36 -46.95
CA SER A 827 -16.46 -32.49 -47.38
C SER A 827 -16.03 -31.38 -48.35
N ALA A 828 -14.73 -31.23 -48.63
CA ALA A 828 -14.21 -30.21 -49.54
C ALA A 828 -14.74 -30.39 -50.97
N SER A 829 -15.43 -29.38 -51.51
CA SER A 829 -16.07 -29.43 -52.83
C SER A 829 -15.76 -28.22 -53.71
N ALA A 830 -15.97 -28.36 -55.03
CA ALA A 830 -15.35 -27.58 -56.09
C ALA A 830 -15.97 -26.19 -56.38
N ALA A 831 -16.21 -25.35 -55.37
CA ALA A 831 -16.83 -24.04 -55.62
C ALA A 831 -15.86 -22.96 -56.14
N ASP A 832 -14.60 -22.90 -55.69
CA ASP A 832 -13.71 -21.79 -56.10
C ASP A 832 -12.27 -22.22 -56.43
N THR A 833 -11.94 -22.11 -57.72
CA THR A 833 -10.62 -22.27 -58.37
C THR A 833 -9.91 -23.61 -58.23
N THR A 834 -9.84 -24.34 -59.35
CA THR A 834 -9.07 -25.58 -59.49
C THR A 834 -7.65 -25.28 -59.95
N TRP A 835 -6.65 -25.86 -59.26
CA TRP A 835 -5.29 -25.95 -59.76
C TRP A 835 -5.31 -26.62 -61.13
N ARG A 836 -4.69 -26.00 -62.15
CA ARG A 836 -4.78 -26.47 -63.55
C ARG A 836 -4.34 -27.92 -63.73
N ASP A 837 -3.43 -28.39 -62.87
CA ASP A 837 -2.83 -29.72 -62.89
C ASP A 837 -3.39 -30.69 -61.83
N VAL A 838 -4.46 -30.32 -61.12
CA VAL A 838 -5.12 -31.17 -60.12
C VAL A 838 -6.59 -31.37 -60.50
N PRO A 839 -6.92 -32.37 -61.33
CA PRO A 839 -8.31 -32.66 -61.65
C PRO A 839 -9.09 -33.12 -60.41
N GLY A 840 -10.41 -32.92 -60.38
CA GLY A 840 -11.29 -33.36 -59.28
C GLY A 840 -11.24 -34.86 -58.98
N THR A 841 -10.77 -35.67 -59.93
CA THR A 841 -10.55 -37.13 -59.78
C THR A 841 -9.20 -37.49 -59.17
N HIS A 842 -8.32 -36.52 -58.94
CA HIS A 842 -7.04 -36.76 -58.30
C HIS A 842 -7.25 -37.22 -56.86
N TRP A 843 -6.56 -38.28 -56.42
CA TRP A 843 -6.77 -38.90 -55.11
C TRP A 843 -6.58 -37.92 -53.93
N ALA A 844 -5.69 -36.94 -54.08
CA ALA A 844 -5.40 -35.90 -53.08
C ALA A 844 -6.16 -34.59 -53.34
N TYR A 845 -7.16 -34.55 -54.24
CA TYR A 845 -7.83 -33.31 -54.62
C TYR A 845 -8.37 -32.55 -53.39
N ALA A 846 -9.10 -33.24 -52.53
CA ALA A 846 -9.66 -32.68 -51.30
C ALA A 846 -8.58 -32.16 -50.34
N ASP A 847 -7.53 -32.97 -50.08
CA ASP A 847 -6.42 -32.57 -49.23
C ASP A 847 -5.65 -31.34 -49.77
N ILE A 848 -5.55 -31.23 -51.10
CA ILE A 848 -4.91 -30.09 -51.76
C ILE A 848 -5.77 -28.83 -51.58
N LEU A 849 -7.09 -28.91 -51.71
CA LEU A 849 -7.97 -27.78 -51.44
C LEU A 849 -7.88 -27.34 -49.97
N GLU A 850 -7.97 -28.29 -49.05
CA GLU A 850 -7.85 -28.06 -47.59
C GLU A 850 -6.56 -27.33 -47.22
N ALA A 851 -5.47 -27.64 -47.92
CA ALA A 851 -4.16 -27.05 -47.68
C ALA A 851 -3.95 -25.68 -48.34
N SER A 852 -4.69 -25.38 -49.41
CA SER A 852 -4.35 -24.27 -50.32
C SER A 852 -5.46 -23.24 -50.53
N VAL A 853 -6.64 -23.50 -50.00
CA VAL A 853 -7.78 -22.58 -50.03
C VAL A 853 -8.12 -22.18 -48.60
N THR A 854 -8.10 -20.88 -48.31
CA THR A 854 -8.66 -20.37 -47.04
C THR A 854 -10.17 -20.54 -47.12
N HIS A 855 -10.74 -21.26 -46.16
CA HIS A 855 -12.16 -21.63 -46.16
C HIS A 855 -12.71 -21.67 -44.74
N ARG A 856 -14.04 -21.71 -44.64
CA ARG A 856 -14.75 -21.87 -43.37
C ARG A 856 -15.10 -23.32 -43.13
N TYR A 857 -15.24 -23.72 -41.89
CA TYR A 857 -15.75 -25.04 -41.55
C TYR A 857 -16.62 -25.00 -40.31
N THR A 858 -17.53 -25.96 -40.20
CA THR A 858 -18.25 -26.26 -38.96
C THR A 858 -17.90 -27.67 -38.50
N THR A 859 -18.12 -27.97 -37.23
CA THR A 859 -17.96 -29.33 -36.72
C THR A 859 -19.34 -29.94 -36.51
N ASP A 860 -19.58 -31.13 -37.07
CA ASP A 860 -20.82 -31.86 -36.86
C ASP A 860 -20.88 -32.51 -35.46
N ALA A 861 -22.01 -33.14 -35.14
CA ALA A 861 -22.22 -33.78 -33.83
C ALA A 861 -21.24 -34.92 -33.53
N ASP A 862 -20.59 -35.49 -34.55
CA ASP A 862 -19.60 -36.55 -34.43
C ASP A 862 -18.16 -36.01 -34.39
N GLY A 863 -17.98 -34.69 -34.36
CA GLY A 863 -16.68 -34.04 -34.30
C GLY A 863 -15.98 -33.91 -35.65
N ARG A 864 -16.67 -34.13 -36.78
CA ARG A 864 -16.06 -34.02 -38.12
C ARG A 864 -16.25 -32.64 -38.72
N GLU A 865 -15.24 -32.18 -39.44
CA GLU A 865 -15.28 -30.88 -40.11
C GLU A 865 -16.13 -30.96 -41.39
N GLN A 866 -17.00 -29.98 -41.53
CA GLN A 866 -17.87 -29.76 -42.67
C GLN A 866 -17.44 -28.48 -43.34
N TRP A 867 -16.83 -28.63 -44.52
CA TRP A 867 -16.27 -27.57 -45.35
C TRP A 867 -17.38 -26.62 -45.82
N GLY A 868 -17.20 -25.34 -45.56
CA GLY A 868 -18.04 -24.23 -45.99
C GLY A 868 -17.30 -23.35 -46.98
N THR A 869 -17.99 -22.94 -48.03
CA THR A 869 -17.45 -22.07 -49.08
C THR A 869 -17.34 -20.62 -48.60
N ASN A 870 -16.21 -19.97 -48.90
CA ASN A 870 -16.09 -18.51 -48.92
C ASN A 870 -16.55 -18.04 -50.30
N ASN A 871 -17.84 -17.78 -50.49
CA ASN A 871 -18.33 -17.20 -51.75
C ASN A 871 -17.93 -15.72 -51.87
#